data_AF-A0A2B4RR89-F1
#
_entry.id   AF-A0A2B4RR89-F1
#
_cell.length_a   1.000
_cell.length_b   1.000
_cell.length_c   1.000
_cell.angle_alpha   90.00
_cell.angle_beta   90.00
_cell.angle_gamma   90.00
#
_symmetry.space_group_name_H-M   'P 1'
#
loop_
_entity.id
_entity.type
_entity.pdbx_description
1 polymer ?
#
loop_
_entity_poly.entity_id
_entity_poly.type
_entity_poly.pdbx_seq_one_letter_code
_entity_poly.pdbx_strand_id
1 'polypeptide(L)'
;MVGKKRAWREGSWEHDVSDEELLRMAELEDVSDEELLQLEAIIQPDGTHSPILVRAETGDSDECHTFYGPEWTEEFLDFLDSLICGTAAQPIPKEESRDFICIFHNLKGYDSVFLQAQLLKEHRIFDFMIPNGTKQLSLSHGRVQFKDSFCLIPSSLAQFSSTFGIEEIKKGFFPHTFHTPEKADYVGALPDRQYFAPEFMSEKRMEEFEEWYREESSRQLVKQVPHSAMGLTVGALLRRTQQKLKALRDAGYTVIEMWKCKFDALKKQDEECRNFVTNLNLVSPLEPRDAFFGGRTGAVALHHRVSDSEQIRYVDVTSEYPWVNKNGLYPLGHPVILYELENQDPSVYYGLLKVDVLPPAELFHPFLPYRRKMSSGSYKFTFPLCAKWVEVESVKPMLARSFTCSHTDTERCLRGTWCSPDLNKAIALGYRVLRIHELWHFRSKQESAGYPAWCENETDRARYVQDYHQKEGIELDPSKIAKNPGQKAVAKLMLNSFWGKSGQQTNKSGTTQLSEARDLLDLLDDPLVNVQDIRNLSPEIVEVVTQRDASDRVKGMTTNIFIAAFTTAMARLKLYESLETVQQQVLYYDTDSVVYRWKLGDPEIPLGDHLGEMTNELDDGDYIQEFISAGAKNYGYRTHLGHVSTKVKGFSLNVRGKKQLNFQVLKNNVLEELIERGHVVTQIHNPVHFVRDPVAKRIRTEQQTKSYRLVFDKRVLGEGKSFPYGYQICT
;
A
#
# COMPACT_ATOMS: atom_id res chain seq x y z
N MET A 1 12.24 37.24 7.53
CA MET A 1 11.64 37.50 8.86
C MET A 1 11.82 36.24 9.69
N VAL A 2 12.34 36.34 10.91
CA VAL A 2 12.39 35.19 11.84
C VAL A 2 10.98 34.98 12.39
N GLY A 3 10.48 33.75 12.32
CA GLY A 3 9.17 33.42 12.89
C GLY A 3 9.24 33.41 14.41
N LYS A 4 8.51 34.30 15.08
CA LYS A 4 8.36 34.27 16.54
C LYS A 4 7.70 32.95 16.95
N LYS A 5 8.41 32.13 17.72
CA LYS A 5 7.88 30.89 18.29
C LYS A 5 6.83 31.24 19.33
N ARG A 6 5.79 30.42 19.46
CA ARG A 6 4.65 30.67 20.34
C ARG A 6 4.17 29.38 20.95
N ALA A 7 3.97 29.37 22.25
CA ALA A 7 3.33 28.30 22.99
C ALA A 7 2.08 28.83 23.71
N TRP A 8 1.18 27.93 24.09
CA TRP A 8 -0.02 28.26 24.86
C TRP A 8 0.16 27.76 26.30
N ARG A 9 -0.04 28.64 27.28
CA ARG A 9 0.13 28.34 28.71
C ARG A 9 -0.94 29.05 29.53
N GLU A 10 -1.57 28.29 30.43
CA GLU A 10 -2.50 28.80 31.47
C GLU A 10 -3.57 29.78 30.94
N GLY A 11 -4.04 29.57 29.71
CA GLY A 11 -5.07 30.40 29.05
C GLY A 11 -4.54 31.57 28.20
N SER A 12 -3.24 31.63 27.91
CA SER A 12 -2.63 32.72 27.14
C SER A 12 -1.54 32.25 26.14
N TRP A 13 -1.18 33.13 25.19
CA TRP A 13 -0.11 32.88 24.20
C TRP A 13 1.20 33.55 24.60
N GLU A 14 2.21 32.75 24.97
CA GLU A 14 3.59 33.21 25.17
C GLU A 14 4.34 33.32 23.83
N HIS A 15 5.42 34.09 23.77
CA HIS A 15 6.15 34.42 22.53
C HIS A 15 7.66 34.34 22.73
N ASP A 16 8.38 33.95 21.67
CA ASP A 16 9.84 33.78 21.59
C ASP A 16 10.41 32.67 22.51
N VAL A 17 9.59 31.63 22.74
CA VAL A 17 9.93 30.38 23.44
C VAL A 17 11.10 29.66 22.76
N SER A 18 12.01 29.07 23.53
CA SER A 18 13.21 28.37 23.02
C SER A 18 12.91 26.97 22.46
N ASP A 19 13.86 26.39 21.72
CA ASP A 19 13.75 25.00 21.25
C ASP A 19 13.85 23.98 22.38
N GLU A 20 14.59 24.30 23.45
CA GLU A 20 14.76 23.44 24.62
C GLU A 20 13.50 23.44 25.51
N GLU A 21 12.78 24.56 25.58
CA GLU A 21 11.44 24.64 26.17
C GLU A 21 10.38 23.97 25.29
N LEU A 22 10.47 24.06 23.96
CA LEU A 22 9.57 23.33 23.06
C LEU A 22 9.78 21.81 23.11
N LEU A 23 11.03 21.35 23.27
CA LEU A 23 11.34 19.94 23.54
C LEU A 23 10.75 19.51 24.89
N ARG A 24 10.98 20.27 25.96
CA ARG A 24 10.33 20.01 27.26
C ARG A 24 8.81 20.06 27.23
N MET A 25 8.21 20.90 26.38
CA MET A 25 6.75 20.91 26.20
C MET A 25 6.25 19.68 25.44
N ALA A 26 7.03 19.13 24.52
CA ALA A 26 6.73 17.83 23.91
C ALA A 26 6.90 16.67 24.90
N GLU A 27 7.94 16.70 25.74
CA GLU A 27 8.15 15.78 26.88
C GLU A 27 7.07 15.93 27.99
N LEU A 28 6.19 16.94 27.89
CA LEU A 28 5.08 17.19 28.82
C LEU A 28 3.68 16.93 28.22
N GLU A 29 3.58 16.44 26.99
CA GLU A 29 2.32 15.89 26.44
C GLU A 29 2.22 14.35 26.62
N ASP A 30 3.30 13.66 27.02
CA ASP A 30 3.29 12.23 27.33
C ASP A 30 2.91 11.96 28.80
N VAL A 31 1.63 11.63 29.05
CA VAL A 31 1.22 10.71 30.13
C VAL A 31 0.10 9.81 29.62
N SER A 32 0.49 8.77 28.89
CA SER A 32 -0.36 7.61 28.64
C SER A 32 0.50 6.36 28.71
N ASP A 33 0.23 5.52 29.69
CA ASP A 33 1.12 4.43 30.06
C ASP A 33 1.02 3.33 28.98
N GLU A 34 2.16 2.93 28.39
CA GLU A 34 2.20 1.97 27.27
C GLU A 34 2.36 0.53 27.78
N GLU A 35 1.49 -0.38 27.32
CA GLU A 35 1.44 -1.79 27.72
C GLU A 35 1.85 -2.70 26.56
N LEU A 36 2.94 -3.46 26.70
CA LEU A 36 3.42 -4.40 25.68
C LEU A 36 2.75 -5.77 25.81
N LEU A 37 2.10 -6.23 24.75
CA LEU A 37 1.18 -7.36 24.80
C LEU A 37 1.47 -8.46 23.75
N GLN A 38 1.60 -9.70 24.23
CA GLN A 38 1.66 -10.91 23.39
C GLN A 38 0.57 -11.91 23.78
N LEU A 39 -0.24 -12.31 22.79
CA LEU A 39 -1.34 -13.26 22.91
C LEU A 39 -0.97 -14.58 22.22
N GLU A 40 -1.24 -15.72 22.86
CA GLU A 40 -1.14 -17.05 22.25
C GLU A 40 -2.49 -17.76 22.20
N ALA A 41 -2.70 -18.55 21.15
CA ALA A 41 -3.98 -19.17 20.83
C ALA A 41 -3.81 -20.57 20.22
N ILE A 42 -4.72 -21.47 20.58
CA ILE A 42 -4.79 -22.85 20.08
C ILE A 42 -5.55 -22.95 18.76
N ILE A 43 -5.46 -24.09 18.08
CA ILE A 43 -6.27 -24.40 16.90
C ILE A 43 -7.14 -25.63 17.19
N GLN A 44 -8.45 -25.43 17.13
CA GLN A 44 -9.45 -26.47 17.33
C GLN A 44 -9.53 -27.42 16.12
N PRO A 45 -10.14 -28.62 16.25
CA PRO A 45 -10.25 -29.59 15.16
C PRO A 45 -11.03 -29.11 13.92
N ASP A 46 -11.87 -28.08 14.04
CA ASP A 46 -12.58 -27.42 12.93
C ASP A 46 -11.76 -26.29 12.25
N GLY A 47 -10.54 -26.02 12.75
CA GLY A 47 -9.68 -24.92 12.34
C GLY A 47 -9.94 -23.60 13.05
N THR A 48 -10.94 -23.48 13.94
CA THR A 48 -11.21 -22.26 14.71
C THR A 48 -10.10 -22.02 15.73
N HIS A 49 -9.65 -20.77 15.89
CA HIS A 49 -8.66 -20.42 16.90
C HIS A 49 -9.36 -20.00 18.21
N SER A 50 -8.85 -20.47 19.34
CA SER A 50 -9.25 -20.00 20.68
C SER A 50 -8.03 -19.42 21.41
N PRO A 51 -8.12 -18.23 22.00
CA PRO A 51 -7.02 -17.67 22.78
C PRO A 51 -6.89 -18.42 24.11
N ILE A 52 -5.67 -18.54 24.63
CA ILE A 52 -5.42 -19.26 25.91
C ILE A 52 -4.50 -18.51 26.88
N LEU A 53 -3.79 -17.49 26.40
CA LEU A 53 -2.78 -16.77 27.15
C LEU A 53 -2.71 -15.33 26.64
N VAL A 54 -2.60 -14.35 27.53
CA VAL A 54 -1.91 -13.09 27.24
C VAL A 54 -0.84 -12.83 28.28
N ARG A 55 0.26 -12.22 27.84
CA ARG A 55 1.32 -11.66 28.67
C ARG A 55 1.34 -10.15 28.44
N ALA A 56 1.20 -9.39 29.52
CA ALA A 56 1.28 -7.94 29.59
C ALA A 56 2.56 -7.52 30.33
N GLU A 57 3.15 -6.39 29.95
CA GLU A 57 4.41 -5.87 30.48
C GLU A 57 4.34 -4.34 30.43
N THR A 58 4.48 -3.68 31.58
CA THR A 58 4.17 -2.25 31.74
C THR A 58 5.30 -1.36 31.25
N GLY A 59 5.01 -0.19 30.67
CA GLY A 59 6.04 0.75 30.21
C GLY A 59 6.88 1.35 31.36
N ASP A 60 6.28 1.49 32.54
CA ASP A 60 6.92 2.07 33.73
C ASP A 60 7.72 1.05 34.57
N SER A 61 7.58 -0.26 34.31
CA SER A 61 8.31 -1.29 35.07
C SER A 61 8.43 -2.65 34.35
N ASP A 62 9.51 -3.37 34.61
CA ASP A 62 9.70 -4.77 34.18
C ASP A 62 8.71 -5.78 34.83
N GLU A 63 7.69 -5.32 35.57
CA GLU A 63 6.65 -6.20 36.10
C GLU A 63 5.76 -6.73 34.96
N CYS A 64 5.43 -8.02 35.05
CA CYS A 64 4.78 -8.74 33.98
C CYS A 64 3.60 -9.56 34.49
N HIS A 65 2.41 -9.20 34.01
CA HIS A 65 1.17 -9.88 34.32
C HIS A 65 0.87 -10.94 33.25
N THR A 66 0.43 -12.12 33.67
CA THR A 66 0.17 -13.26 32.77
C THR A 66 -1.17 -13.89 33.12
N PHE A 67 -2.09 -13.88 32.15
CA PHE A 67 -3.47 -14.34 32.29
C PHE A 67 -3.63 -15.60 31.44
N TYR A 68 -4.21 -16.68 31.98
CA TYR A 68 -4.21 -18.00 31.35
C TYR A 68 -5.49 -18.78 31.63
N GLY A 69 -5.99 -19.49 30.61
CA GLY A 69 -7.20 -20.31 30.70
C GLY A 69 -8.38 -19.73 29.90
N PRO A 70 -9.57 -20.34 29.98
CA PRO A 70 -10.69 -19.99 29.09
C PRO A 70 -11.24 -18.57 29.28
N GLU A 71 -11.14 -18.03 30.50
CA GLU A 71 -11.66 -16.70 30.85
C GLU A 71 -10.57 -15.62 30.93
N TRP A 72 -9.32 -15.89 30.47
CA TRP A 72 -8.21 -14.93 30.61
C TRP A 72 -8.54 -13.56 30.02
N THR A 73 -9.35 -13.53 28.95
CA THR A 73 -9.78 -12.29 28.29
C THR A 73 -10.62 -11.40 29.20
N GLU A 74 -11.36 -11.99 30.15
CA GLU A 74 -12.12 -11.28 31.19
C GLU A 74 -11.15 -10.73 32.26
N GLU A 75 -10.30 -11.60 32.82
CA GLU A 75 -9.28 -11.23 33.83
C GLU A 75 -8.33 -10.12 33.34
N PHE A 76 -8.01 -10.12 32.04
CA PHE A 76 -7.17 -9.09 31.42
C PHE A 76 -7.91 -7.75 31.24
N LEU A 77 -9.21 -7.76 30.95
CA LEU A 77 -9.99 -6.52 30.87
C LEU A 77 -10.28 -5.96 32.26
N ASP A 78 -10.57 -6.81 33.25
CA ASP A 78 -10.61 -6.44 34.68
C ASP A 78 -9.28 -5.81 35.14
N PHE A 79 -8.14 -6.35 34.70
CA PHE A 79 -6.82 -5.75 34.97
C PHE A 79 -6.71 -4.35 34.36
N LEU A 80 -7.02 -4.15 33.08
CA LEU A 80 -6.98 -2.83 32.45
C LEU A 80 -7.95 -1.83 33.11
N ASP A 81 -9.16 -2.27 33.45
CA ASP A 81 -10.14 -1.45 34.18
C ASP A 81 -9.64 -1.10 35.59
N SER A 82 -8.85 -1.99 36.24
CA SER A 82 -8.21 -1.72 37.53
C SER A 82 -7.03 -0.73 37.45
N LEU A 83 -6.31 -0.67 36.32
CA LEU A 83 -5.33 0.40 36.08
C LEU A 83 -6.01 1.77 35.92
N ILE A 84 -7.20 1.79 35.33
CA ILE A 84 -7.98 3.02 35.07
C ILE A 84 -8.72 3.52 36.31
N CYS A 85 -9.35 2.62 37.06
CA CYS A 85 -10.30 2.93 38.15
C CYS A 85 -9.76 2.58 39.55
N GLY A 86 -8.59 1.96 39.64
CA GLY A 86 -8.10 1.32 40.86
C GLY A 86 -8.85 0.02 41.20
N THR A 87 -8.46 -0.60 42.30
CA THR A 87 -9.16 -1.79 42.82
C THR A 87 -10.29 -1.40 43.76
N ALA A 88 -11.23 -2.30 44.05
CA ALA A 88 -12.27 -2.06 45.05
C ALA A 88 -11.72 -1.78 46.48
N ALA A 89 -10.45 -2.08 46.75
CA ALA A 89 -9.76 -1.74 48.00
C ALA A 89 -8.96 -0.42 47.94
N GLN A 90 -8.57 0.01 46.73
CA GLN A 90 -7.80 1.22 46.46
C GLN A 90 -8.29 1.85 45.14
N PRO A 91 -9.43 2.57 45.14
CA PRO A 91 -9.98 3.18 43.95
C PRO A 91 -9.20 4.45 43.57
N ILE A 92 -8.98 4.64 42.27
CA ILE A 92 -8.34 5.84 41.70
C ILE A 92 -9.45 6.88 41.39
N PRO A 93 -9.32 8.15 41.86
CA PRO A 93 -10.25 9.21 41.50
C PRO A 93 -10.37 9.41 39.99
N LYS A 94 -11.55 9.78 39.48
CA LYS A 94 -11.79 9.96 38.05
C LYS A 94 -10.92 11.07 37.44
N GLU A 95 -10.55 12.03 38.28
CA GLU A 95 -9.68 13.16 38.04
C GLU A 95 -8.18 12.78 37.93
N GLU A 96 -7.79 11.64 38.53
CA GLU A 96 -6.42 11.10 38.54
C GLU A 96 -6.24 9.93 37.56
N SER A 97 -7.36 9.35 37.11
CA SER A 97 -7.46 8.28 36.11
C SER A 97 -6.81 8.65 34.77
N ARG A 98 -5.91 7.78 34.27
CA ARG A 98 -5.10 7.94 33.05
C ARG A 98 -5.70 7.22 31.83
N ASP A 99 -5.21 7.56 30.64
CA ASP A 99 -5.47 6.85 29.39
C ASP A 99 -4.31 5.88 29.09
N PHE A 100 -4.62 4.67 28.60
CA PHE A 100 -3.64 3.57 28.44
C PHE A 100 -3.50 3.13 26.99
N ILE A 101 -2.28 2.78 26.56
CA ILE A 101 -1.98 2.35 25.19
C ILE A 101 -1.54 0.88 25.18
N CYS A 102 -2.43 -0.01 24.78
CA CYS A 102 -2.17 -1.44 24.64
C CYS A 102 -1.55 -1.77 23.27
N ILE A 103 -0.26 -2.11 23.24
CA ILE A 103 0.53 -2.36 22.02
C ILE A 103 0.67 -3.87 21.76
N PHE A 104 -0.07 -4.34 20.76
CA PHE A 104 0.03 -5.72 20.26
C PHE A 104 0.79 -5.77 18.93
N HIS A 105 1.69 -6.74 18.77
CA HIS A 105 2.42 -6.92 17.50
C HIS A 105 1.60 -7.71 16.46
N ASN A 106 1.12 -7.02 15.42
CA ASN A 106 0.19 -7.55 14.40
C ASN A 106 -1.26 -7.76 14.90
N LEU A 107 -1.69 -6.91 15.85
CA LEU A 107 -3.09 -6.73 16.31
C LEU A 107 -4.13 -6.88 15.19
N LYS A 108 -3.94 -6.17 14.06
CA LYS A 108 -4.87 -6.16 12.91
C LYS A 108 -4.92 -7.48 12.17
N GLY A 109 -3.87 -8.30 12.30
CA GLY A 109 -3.77 -9.60 11.70
C GLY A 109 -4.48 -10.69 12.50
N TYR A 110 -4.47 -10.60 13.83
CA TYR A 110 -4.82 -11.71 14.70
C TYR A 110 -5.58 -11.25 15.96
N ASP A 111 -4.90 -10.51 16.84
CA ASP A 111 -5.24 -10.39 18.26
C ASP A 111 -6.52 -9.58 18.51
N SER A 112 -6.76 -8.56 17.67
CA SER A 112 -7.96 -7.72 17.72
C SER A 112 -9.27 -8.50 17.58
N VAL A 113 -9.24 -9.71 17.02
CA VAL A 113 -10.42 -10.57 16.87
C VAL A 113 -10.87 -11.12 18.23
N PHE A 114 -9.93 -11.48 19.11
CA PHE A 114 -10.23 -12.02 20.44
C PHE A 114 -10.72 -10.92 21.39
N LEU A 115 -10.08 -9.74 21.36
CA LEU A 115 -10.56 -8.55 22.08
C LEU A 115 -11.98 -8.18 21.66
N GLN A 116 -12.27 -8.18 20.34
CA GLN A 116 -13.63 -7.96 19.83
C GLN A 116 -14.63 -9.04 20.29
N ALA A 117 -14.21 -10.28 20.52
CA ALA A 117 -15.10 -11.34 21.00
C ALA A 117 -15.45 -11.18 22.49
N GLN A 118 -14.46 -10.86 23.33
CA GLN A 118 -14.69 -10.68 24.77
C GLN A 118 -15.50 -9.41 25.08
N LEU A 119 -15.18 -8.25 24.50
CA LEU A 119 -15.96 -7.04 24.79
C LEU A 119 -17.46 -7.23 24.45
N LEU A 120 -17.79 -8.00 23.42
CA LEU A 120 -19.18 -8.33 23.09
C LEU A 120 -19.82 -9.33 24.07
N LYS A 121 -19.05 -10.23 24.70
CA LYS A 121 -19.51 -11.10 25.81
C LYS A 121 -19.87 -10.27 27.03
N GLU A 122 -19.12 -9.20 27.29
CA GLU A 122 -19.35 -8.21 28.35
C GLU A 122 -20.38 -7.12 27.98
N HIS A 123 -20.99 -7.19 26.78
CA HIS A 123 -21.88 -6.16 26.22
C HIS A 123 -21.25 -4.75 26.11
N ARG A 124 -19.92 -4.67 25.99
CA ARG A 124 -19.12 -3.45 25.77
C ARG A 124 -18.99 -3.16 24.26
N ILE A 125 -19.04 -1.88 23.89
CA ILE A 125 -18.82 -1.40 22.51
C ILE A 125 -17.48 -0.69 22.36
N PHE A 126 -16.89 -0.70 21.17
CA PHE A 126 -15.74 0.17 20.86
C PHE A 126 -16.21 1.55 20.41
N ASP A 127 -15.81 2.59 21.16
CA ASP A 127 -16.07 4.00 20.84
C ASP A 127 -15.35 4.45 19.56
N PHE A 128 -14.23 3.80 19.22
CA PHE A 128 -13.42 4.12 18.04
C PHE A 128 -12.82 2.87 17.38
N MET A 129 -12.84 2.84 16.04
CA MET A 129 -12.29 1.73 15.24
C MET A 129 -11.65 2.24 13.94
N ILE A 130 -10.46 1.74 13.59
CA ILE A 130 -9.83 2.01 12.29
C ILE A 130 -9.76 0.72 11.43
N PRO A 131 -10.75 0.46 10.55
CA PRO A 131 -10.80 -0.77 9.76
C PRO A 131 -9.92 -0.75 8.48
N ASN A 132 -9.60 -1.95 8.00
CA ASN A 132 -8.95 -2.24 6.73
C ASN A 132 -9.46 -3.58 6.17
N GLY A 133 -10.69 -3.56 5.66
CA GLY A 133 -11.46 -4.78 5.43
C GLY A 133 -11.89 -5.38 6.78
N THR A 134 -11.69 -6.68 6.98
CA THR A 134 -12.00 -7.39 8.24
C THR A 134 -10.86 -7.34 9.28
N LYS A 135 -9.98 -6.34 9.19
CA LYS A 135 -8.83 -6.11 10.06
C LYS A 135 -8.93 -4.75 10.74
N GLN A 136 -8.60 -4.64 12.03
CA GLN A 136 -8.65 -3.39 12.78
C GLN A 136 -7.22 -2.90 13.08
N LEU A 137 -6.79 -1.75 12.56
CA LEU A 137 -5.44 -1.21 12.83
C LEU A 137 -5.30 -0.67 14.26
N SER A 138 -6.40 -0.16 14.80
CA SER A 138 -6.52 0.34 16.16
C SER A 138 -8.00 0.33 16.55
N LEU A 139 -8.24 0.17 17.86
CA LEU A 139 -9.54 0.11 18.51
C LEU A 139 -9.44 0.89 19.82
N SER A 140 -10.53 1.50 20.28
CA SER A 140 -10.58 2.12 21.61
C SER A 140 -11.89 1.81 22.31
N HIS A 141 -11.81 1.59 23.62
CA HIS A 141 -12.95 1.43 24.53
C HIS A 141 -12.67 2.22 25.80
N GLY A 142 -13.52 3.20 26.12
CA GLY A 142 -13.30 4.12 27.22
C GLY A 142 -11.94 4.82 27.11
N ARG A 143 -11.08 4.61 28.12
CA ARG A 143 -9.72 5.18 28.19
C ARG A 143 -8.61 4.26 27.62
N VAL A 144 -8.94 3.07 27.13
CA VAL A 144 -7.96 2.13 26.52
C VAL A 144 -7.86 2.34 25.01
N GLN A 145 -6.65 2.45 24.49
CA GLN A 145 -6.35 2.43 23.05
C GLN A 145 -5.50 1.21 22.66
N PHE A 146 -6.09 0.27 21.91
CA PHE A 146 -5.36 -0.85 21.32
C PHE A 146 -4.68 -0.41 20.02
N LYS A 147 -3.36 -0.61 19.89
CA LYS A 147 -2.54 -0.21 18.74
C LYS A 147 -1.71 -1.38 18.21
N ASP A 148 -1.47 -1.37 16.90
CA ASP A 148 -0.71 -2.40 16.19
C ASP A 148 0.74 -1.97 15.91
N SER A 149 1.72 -2.53 16.60
CA SER A 149 3.13 -2.17 16.36
C SER A 149 3.63 -2.57 14.97
N PHE A 150 3.00 -3.52 14.28
CA PHE A 150 3.31 -3.87 12.87
C PHE A 150 2.82 -2.76 11.90
N CYS A 151 2.04 -1.78 12.36
CA CYS A 151 1.76 -0.56 11.58
C CYS A 151 2.88 0.49 11.72
N LEU A 152 3.65 0.45 12.81
CA LEU A 152 4.78 1.35 13.09
C LEU A 152 6.10 0.77 12.57
N ILE A 153 6.31 -0.54 12.73
CA ILE A 153 7.49 -1.28 12.27
C ILE A 153 7.00 -2.53 11.51
N PRO A 154 6.88 -2.47 10.17
CA PRO A 154 6.25 -3.53 9.36
C PRO A 154 7.19 -4.72 9.06
N SER A 155 7.88 -5.22 10.08
CA SER A 155 8.68 -6.46 10.07
C SER A 155 8.21 -7.40 11.18
N SER A 156 8.56 -8.69 11.13
CA SER A 156 8.17 -9.63 12.19
C SER A 156 9.11 -9.53 13.40
N LEU A 157 8.64 -9.81 14.62
CA LEU A 157 9.48 -9.83 15.84
C LEU A 157 10.78 -10.66 15.70
N ALA A 158 10.77 -11.78 14.97
CA ALA A 158 11.99 -12.57 14.74
C ALA A 158 13.03 -11.85 13.85
N GLN A 159 12.59 -10.87 13.05
CA GLN A 159 13.46 -9.97 12.30
C GLN A 159 13.87 -8.74 13.11
N PHE A 160 13.23 -8.40 14.24
CA PHE A 160 13.60 -7.20 15.02
C PHE A 160 15.06 -7.30 15.48
N SER A 161 15.48 -8.42 16.08
CA SER A 161 16.85 -8.62 16.55
C SER A 161 17.89 -8.36 15.44
N SER A 162 17.68 -8.95 14.27
CA SER A 162 18.58 -8.77 13.10
C SER A 162 18.40 -7.44 12.37
N THR A 163 17.29 -6.73 12.56
CA THR A 163 17.06 -5.39 12.02
C THR A 163 17.77 -4.35 12.89
N PHE A 164 17.60 -4.40 14.20
CA PHE A 164 18.11 -3.40 15.15
C PHE A 164 19.52 -3.73 15.68
N GLY A 165 20.06 -4.92 15.42
CA GLY A 165 21.38 -5.33 15.90
C GLY A 165 21.40 -5.80 17.35
N ILE A 166 20.24 -6.24 17.87
CA ILE A 166 20.11 -6.77 19.23
C ILE A 166 20.61 -8.21 19.21
N GLU A 167 21.70 -8.49 19.90
CA GLU A 167 22.30 -9.83 19.95
C GLU A 167 21.77 -10.66 21.13
N GLU A 168 21.40 -10.00 22.25
CA GLU A 168 21.01 -10.67 23.50
C GLU A 168 19.64 -11.35 23.45
N ILE A 169 18.70 -10.83 22.66
CA ILE A 169 17.30 -11.30 22.62
C ILE A 169 16.91 -11.71 21.20
N LYS A 170 16.66 -13.00 20.98
CA LYS A 170 16.16 -13.58 19.72
C LYS A 170 14.83 -14.29 19.97
N LYS A 171 13.80 -14.01 19.17
CA LYS A 171 12.50 -14.71 19.30
C LYS A 171 12.63 -16.17 18.85
N GLY A 172 12.56 -17.08 19.83
CA GLY A 172 12.58 -18.53 19.64
C GLY A 172 11.41 -19.10 18.83
N PHE A 173 11.28 -20.42 18.87
CA PHE A 173 10.34 -21.17 18.04
C PHE A 173 9.20 -21.74 18.87
N PHE A 174 7.98 -21.69 18.33
CA PHE A 174 6.76 -22.11 19.04
C PHE A 174 6.08 -23.27 18.31
N PRO A 175 5.58 -24.31 19.01
CA PRO A 175 5.01 -25.50 18.38
C PRO A 175 3.55 -25.27 17.96
N HIS A 176 3.34 -24.36 17.00
CA HIS A 176 2.06 -23.83 16.55
C HIS A 176 0.90 -24.83 16.37
N THR A 177 1.14 -26.08 15.95
CA THR A 177 0.08 -27.10 15.78
C THR A 177 0.08 -28.20 16.85
N PHE A 178 0.91 -28.10 17.89
CA PHE A 178 0.86 -29.02 19.03
C PHE A 178 -0.36 -28.77 19.92
N HIS A 179 -0.94 -27.57 19.84
CA HIS A 179 -2.01 -27.06 20.69
C HIS A 179 -3.43 -27.28 20.09
N THR A 180 -4.00 -28.48 20.33
CA THR A 180 -5.38 -29.01 20.11
C THR A 180 -6.34 -28.73 21.32
N PRO A 181 -7.29 -29.63 21.71
CA PRO A 181 -7.90 -29.64 23.07
C PRO A 181 -7.45 -30.73 24.08
N GLU A 182 -7.16 -31.96 23.62
CA GLU A 182 -6.95 -33.15 24.47
C GLU A 182 -5.65 -33.05 25.26
N LYS A 183 -4.74 -32.22 24.75
CA LYS A 183 -3.59 -31.83 25.50
C LYS A 183 -4.01 -30.54 26.26
N ALA A 184 -4.68 -30.64 27.43
CA ALA A 184 -4.86 -29.54 28.43
C ALA A 184 -3.67 -29.13 29.40
N ASP A 185 -2.99 -30.08 30.09
CA ASP A 185 -1.75 -29.90 30.94
C ASP A 185 -0.60 -30.97 30.69
N TYR A 186 0.56 -30.65 30.07
CA TYR A 186 1.43 -31.63 29.35
C TYR A 186 2.76 -31.57 30.02
N VAL A 187 3.02 -32.60 30.79
CA VAL A 187 4.30 -32.79 31.43
C VAL A 187 5.05 -33.80 30.54
N GLY A 188 5.53 -33.35 29.37
CA GLY A 188 6.21 -34.20 28.37
C GLY A 188 7.07 -33.44 27.33
N ALA A 189 7.76 -34.22 26.48
CA ALA A 189 8.84 -33.84 25.56
C ALA A 189 8.65 -32.59 24.68
N LEU A 190 9.75 -31.97 24.22
CA LEU A 190 9.68 -31.02 23.11
C LEU A 190 8.89 -31.66 21.95
N PRO A 191 7.82 -31.00 21.44
CA PRO A 191 6.99 -31.56 20.37
C PRO A 191 7.79 -31.96 19.14
N ASP A 192 7.35 -32.98 18.40
CA ASP A 192 7.95 -33.33 17.09
C ASP A 192 8.12 -32.10 16.18
N ARG A 193 9.25 -32.06 15.46
CA ARG A 193 9.65 -31.03 14.50
C ARG A 193 8.55 -30.51 13.58
N GLN A 194 7.58 -31.37 13.22
CA GLN A 194 6.40 -31.01 12.41
C GLN A 194 5.49 -29.95 13.06
N TYR A 195 5.36 -29.95 14.40
CA TYR A 195 4.43 -29.07 15.11
C TYR A 195 4.86 -27.60 15.12
N PHE A 196 6.15 -27.33 14.92
CA PHE A 196 6.73 -25.99 14.76
C PHE A 196 6.49 -25.37 13.39
N ALA A 197 5.80 -26.09 12.49
CA ALA A 197 5.47 -25.65 11.13
C ALA A 197 6.68 -25.13 10.29
N PRO A 198 7.87 -25.79 10.33
CA PRO A 198 9.10 -25.25 9.72
C PRO A 198 9.03 -25.03 8.21
N GLU A 199 8.17 -25.78 7.51
CA GLU A 199 7.94 -25.58 6.08
C GLU A 199 7.30 -24.22 5.74
N PHE A 200 6.74 -23.50 6.72
CA PHE A 200 6.19 -22.15 6.53
C PHE A 200 7.21 -21.03 6.80
N MET A 201 8.41 -21.35 7.28
CA MET A 201 9.51 -20.41 7.55
C MET A 201 10.27 -20.03 6.26
N SER A 202 11.07 -18.96 6.32
CA SER A 202 12.14 -18.70 5.33
C SER A 202 13.27 -19.72 5.51
N GLU A 203 14.10 -19.95 4.47
CA GLU A 203 15.20 -20.94 4.57
C GLU A 203 16.15 -20.65 5.73
N LYS A 204 16.67 -19.41 5.83
CA LYS A 204 17.51 -18.97 6.95
C LYS A 204 16.86 -19.25 8.33
N ARG A 205 15.55 -19.00 8.47
CA ARG A 205 14.86 -19.24 9.74
C ARG A 205 14.58 -20.72 9.99
N MET A 206 14.52 -21.54 8.95
CA MET A 206 14.51 -23.00 9.07
C MET A 206 15.90 -23.52 9.48
N GLU A 207 17.00 -22.94 8.98
CA GLU A 207 18.36 -23.28 9.42
C GLU A 207 18.56 -22.97 10.91
N GLU A 208 18.18 -21.77 11.35
CA GLU A 208 18.14 -21.36 12.77
C GLU A 208 17.28 -22.30 13.63
N PHE A 209 16.20 -22.85 13.07
CA PHE A 209 15.30 -23.79 13.75
C PHE A 209 15.89 -25.20 13.89
N GLU A 210 16.51 -25.77 12.85
CA GLU A 210 17.10 -27.12 12.89
C GLU A 210 18.38 -27.17 13.78
N GLU A 211 18.91 -26.01 14.15
CA GLU A 211 19.89 -25.84 15.23
C GLU A 211 19.21 -25.84 16.61
N TRP A 212 18.36 -24.85 16.90
CA TRP A 212 17.66 -24.73 18.19
C TRP A 212 16.87 -26.00 18.59
N TYR A 213 16.17 -26.63 17.66
CA TYR A 213 15.36 -27.83 17.92
C TYR A 213 16.19 -29.00 18.44
N ARG A 214 17.48 -29.06 18.07
CA ARG A 214 18.46 -30.07 18.50
C ARG A 214 18.93 -29.85 19.94
N GLU A 215 18.87 -28.61 20.42
CA GLU A 215 19.26 -28.22 21.78
C GLU A 215 18.06 -28.35 22.73
N GLU A 216 16.92 -27.79 22.35
CA GLU A 216 15.72 -27.73 23.19
C GLU A 216 14.98 -29.07 23.31
N SER A 217 15.28 -30.06 22.46
CA SER A 217 14.75 -31.43 22.61
C SER A 217 15.30 -32.15 23.86
N SER A 218 16.17 -31.49 24.63
CA SER A 218 16.56 -31.87 25.99
C SER A 218 15.54 -31.47 27.09
N ARG A 219 14.53 -30.62 26.79
CA ARG A 219 13.58 -30.04 27.77
C ARG A 219 12.12 -30.14 27.30
N GLN A 220 11.17 -29.82 28.20
CA GLN A 220 9.79 -30.36 28.18
C GLN A 220 8.74 -29.37 28.77
N LEU A 221 7.43 -29.68 28.60
CA LEU A 221 6.17 -29.18 29.25
C LEU A 221 5.34 -28.00 28.60
N VAL A 222 3.97 -28.08 28.47
CA VAL A 222 3.05 -27.27 27.57
C VAL A 222 1.50 -27.25 27.95
N LYS A 223 0.55 -26.43 27.32
CA LYS A 223 -0.81 -26.82 26.68
C LYS A 223 -2.04 -25.81 26.30
N GLN A 224 -3.39 -26.06 26.50
CA GLN A 224 -4.59 -25.73 25.57
C GLN A 224 -6.11 -25.60 26.11
N VAL A 225 -7.18 -25.13 25.32
CA VAL A 225 -8.70 -25.55 25.18
C VAL A 225 -9.76 -24.68 24.28
N PRO A 226 -11.04 -25.13 23.88
CA PRO A 226 -12.01 -24.62 22.78
C PRO A 226 -13.46 -24.02 23.15
N HIS A 227 -14.67 -23.82 22.45
CA HIS A 227 -15.43 -24.15 21.14
C HIS A 227 -16.83 -23.37 20.79
N SER A 228 -17.49 -23.50 19.57
CA SER A 228 -18.98 -23.31 19.09
C SER A 228 -19.74 -21.92 18.90
N ALA A 229 -20.88 -21.58 18.16
CA ALA A 229 -21.72 -22.02 16.95
C ALA A 229 -22.97 -21.06 16.50
N MET A 230 -23.74 -21.31 15.35
CA MET A 230 -25.12 -20.82 14.82
C MET A 230 -25.42 -19.53 13.89
N GLY A 231 -26.63 -19.37 13.23
CA GLY A 231 -27.13 -18.17 12.41
C GLY A 231 -28.40 -18.26 11.43
N LEU A 232 -29.01 -17.13 10.89
CA LEU A 232 -30.07 -17.05 9.79
C LEU A 232 -30.34 -15.63 9.09
N THR A 233 -31.43 -15.38 8.30
CA THR A 233 -31.46 -14.46 7.07
C THR A 233 -32.43 -13.21 6.93
N VAL A 234 -33.12 -12.99 5.77
CA VAL A 234 -32.89 -11.81 4.86
C VAL A 234 -34.05 -10.78 4.61
N GLY A 235 -35.19 -10.84 5.29
CA GLY A 235 -36.40 -10.06 4.92
C GLY A 235 -36.35 -8.51 4.91
N ALA A 236 -35.27 -7.88 5.39
CA ALA A 236 -35.21 -6.41 5.58
C ALA A 236 -34.93 -5.59 4.29
N LEU A 237 -34.23 -6.17 3.31
CA LEU A 237 -33.61 -5.42 2.20
C LEU A 237 -34.60 -4.75 1.23
N LEU A 238 -35.86 -5.19 1.15
CA LEU A 238 -36.82 -4.67 0.19
C LEU A 238 -37.32 -3.24 0.50
N ARG A 239 -37.32 -2.84 1.78
CA ARG A 239 -37.99 -1.60 2.23
C ARG A 239 -37.23 -0.32 1.84
N ARG A 240 -35.89 -0.30 1.94
CA ARG A 240 -35.07 0.91 1.67
C ARG A 240 -35.20 1.42 0.23
N THR A 241 -35.38 0.53 -0.75
CA THR A 241 -35.49 0.89 -2.17
C THR A 241 -36.65 1.85 -2.44
N GLN A 242 -37.72 1.79 -1.65
CA GLN A 242 -38.94 2.58 -1.85
C GLN A 242 -38.80 4.03 -1.35
N GLN A 243 -38.03 4.28 -0.29
CA GLN A 243 -37.84 5.64 0.25
C GLN A 243 -37.04 6.54 -0.70
N LYS A 244 -35.95 6.03 -1.29
CA LYS A 244 -35.04 6.82 -2.15
C LYS A 244 -35.69 7.33 -3.45
N LEU A 245 -36.75 6.66 -3.92
CA LEU A 245 -37.53 7.04 -5.10
C LEU A 245 -38.51 8.20 -4.83
N LYS A 246 -38.86 8.45 -3.56
CA LYS A 246 -39.76 9.53 -3.16
C LYS A 246 -39.03 10.89 -3.17
N ALA A 247 -37.93 10.98 -2.42
CA ALA A 247 -37.17 12.23 -2.25
C ALA A 247 -36.72 12.88 -3.58
N LEU A 248 -36.38 12.07 -4.59
CA LEU A 248 -35.99 12.57 -5.91
C LEU A 248 -37.14 13.24 -6.68
N ARG A 249 -38.40 12.87 -6.42
CA ARG A 249 -39.59 13.53 -7.01
C ARG A 249 -39.99 14.77 -6.24
N ASP A 250 -39.92 14.70 -4.91
CA ASP A 250 -40.26 15.82 -4.03
C ASP A 250 -39.35 17.05 -4.28
N ALA A 251 -38.12 16.83 -4.79
CA ALA A 251 -37.19 17.87 -5.23
C ALA A 251 -37.47 18.47 -6.64
N GLY A 252 -38.62 18.17 -7.26
CA GLY A 252 -39.07 18.78 -8.52
C GLY A 252 -38.51 18.18 -9.82
N TYR A 253 -37.73 17.08 -9.74
CA TYR A 253 -37.22 16.39 -10.93
C TYR A 253 -38.28 15.46 -11.56
N THR A 254 -38.32 15.40 -12.89
CA THR A 254 -39.12 14.41 -13.63
C THR A 254 -38.47 13.02 -13.54
N VAL A 255 -38.65 12.34 -12.41
CA VAL A 255 -38.05 11.01 -12.15
C VAL A 255 -38.77 9.90 -12.92
N ILE A 256 -38.24 9.57 -14.10
CA ILE A 256 -38.62 8.40 -14.89
C ILE A 256 -37.96 7.16 -14.28
N GLU A 257 -38.75 6.32 -13.62
CA GLU A 257 -38.28 5.03 -13.12
C GLU A 257 -38.16 4.01 -14.23
N MET A 258 -36.96 3.44 -14.40
CA MET A 258 -36.72 2.36 -15.34
C MET A 258 -35.81 1.30 -14.72
N TRP A 259 -36.34 0.08 -14.60
CA TRP A 259 -35.54 -1.09 -14.23
C TRP A 259 -34.36 -1.24 -15.20
N LYS A 260 -33.18 -1.56 -14.69
CA LYS A 260 -31.95 -1.68 -15.51
C LYS A 260 -32.16 -2.56 -16.74
N CYS A 261 -32.85 -3.70 -16.60
CA CYS A 261 -33.17 -4.59 -17.72
C CYS A 261 -34.08 -3.96 -18.79
N LYS A 262 -34.98 -3.03 -18.42
CA LYS A 262 -35.80 -2.27 -19.37
C LYS A 262 -34.95 -1.21 -20.10
N PHE A 263 -34.06 -0.50 -19.39
CA PHE A 263 -33.15 0.46 -20.03
C PHE A 263 -32.12 -0.22 -20.94
N ASP A 264 -31.61 -1.38 -20.52
CA ASP A 264 -30.72 -2.24 -21.32
C ASP A 264 -31.43 -2.91 -22.51
N ALA A 265 -32.77 -2.96 -22.53
CA ALA A 265 -33.56 -3.30 -23.71
C ALA A 265 -33.82 -2.08 -24.60
N LEU A 266 -34.16 -0.92 -24.01
CA LEU A 266 -34.48 0.31 -24.74
C LEU A 266 -33.29 0.79 -25.58
N LYS A 267 -32.06 0.78 -25.05
CA LYS A 267 -30.82 1.07 -25.81
C LYS A 267 -30.56 0.12 -26.99
N LYS A 268 -31.15 -1.09 -26.99
CA LYS A 268 -31.02 -2.08 -28.08
C LYS A 268 -32.12 -1.96 -29.13
N GLN A 269 -33.30 -1.45 -28.73
CA GLN A 269 -34.49 -1.37 -29.59
C GLN A 269 -34.60 0.01 -30.24
N ASP A 270 -34.41 1.07 -29.45
CA ASP A 270 -34.43 2.45 -29.93
C ASP A 270 -33.08 2.86 -30.51
N GLU A 271 -33.09 3.60 -31.61
CA GLU A 271 -31.88 4.02 -32.35
C GLU A 271 -31.49 5.47 -32.05
N GLU A 272 -32.45 6.35 -31.79
CA GLU A 272 -32.20 7.76 -31.46
C GLU A 272 -31.53 7.88 -30.08
N CYS A 273 -32.08 7.20 -29.06
CA CYS A 273 -31.50 7.07 -27.73
C CYS A 273 -30.09 6.44 -27.79
N ARG A 274 -29.87 5.47 -28.69
CA ARG A 274 -28.57 4.81 -28.87
C ARG A 274 -27.53 5.77 -29.45
N ASN A 275 -27.92 6.55 -30.46
CA ASN A 275 -27.05 7.53 -31.11
C ASN A 275 -26.77 8.73 -30.19
N PHE A 276 -27.78 9.22 -29.47
CA PHE A 276 -27.65 10.28 -28.46
C PHE A 276 -26.68 9.88 -27.33
N VAL A 277 -26.86 8.70 -26.74
CA VAL A 277 -25.97 8.17 -25.68
C VAL A 277 -24.55 7.91 -26.19
N THR A 278 -24.39 7.52 -27.47
CA THR A 278 -23.06 7.29 -28.09
C THR A 278 -22.30 8.60 -28.33
N ASN A 279 -23.01 9.69 -28.66
CA ASN A 279 -22.40 10.97 -29.04
C ASN A 279 -22.22 11.98 -27.88
N LEU A 280 -22.70 11.65 -26.66
CA LEU A 280 -22.60 12.50 -25.47
C LEU A 280 -21.16 12.58 -24.90
N ASN A 281 -20.33 13.46 -25.49
CA ASN A 281 -18.94 13.71 -25.09
C ASN A 281 -18.82 14.62 -23.84
N LEU A 282 -19.52 14.29 -22.76
CA LEU A 282 -19.45 15.04 -21.50
C LEU A 282 -18.11 14.81 -20.80
N VAL A 283 -17.29 15.86 -20.72
CA VAL A 283 -16.05 15.87 -19.93
C VAL A 283 -16.38 16.26 -18.50
N SER A 284 -16.06 15.40 -17.52
CA SER A 284 -16.18 15.74 -16.10
C SER A 284 -15.16 16.82 -15.70
N PRO A 285 -15.35 17.53 -14.57
CA PRO A 285 -14.31 18.39 -14.00
C PRO A 285 -13.00 17.64 -13.65
N LEU A 286 -11.94 18.39 -13.37
CA LEU A 286 -10.64 17.90 -12.92
C LEU A 286 -10.73 17.42 -11.47
N GLU A 287 -10.53 16.12 -11.26
CA GLU A 287 -10.30 15.50 -9.94
C GLU A 287 -8.78 15.39 -9.74
N PRO A 288 -8.16 16.14 -8.80
CA PRO A 288 -6.72 16.10 -8.60
C PRO A 288 -6.14 14.71 -8.33
N ARG A 289 -6.94 13.79 -7.75
CA ARG A 289 -6.52 12.40 -7.52
C ARG A 289 -6.33 11.58 -8.80
N ASP A 290 -6.91 12.00 -9.94
CA ASP A 290 -6.68 11.35 -11.23
C ASP A 290 -5.24 11.54 -11.74
N ALA A 291 -4.55 12.60 -11.32
CA ALA A 291 -3.13 12.82 -11.61
C ALA A 291 -2.18 12.03 -10.69
N PHE A 292 -2.67 11.46 -9.59
CA PHE A 292 -1.86 10.69 -8.65
C PHE A 292 -1.71 9.23 -9.10
N PHE A 293 -0.68 8.96 -9.92
CA PHE A 293 -0.27 7.62 -10.35
C PHE A 293 0.92 7.13 -9.51
N GLY A 294 1.14 5.81 -9.42
CA GLY A 294 2.32 5.25 -8.77
C GLY A 294 3.57 5.24 -9.66
N GLY A 295 4.60 4.54 -9.20
CA GLY A 295 5.82 4.24 -9.97
C GLY A 295 5.56 3.36 -11.21
N ARG A 296 6.55 3.32 -12.10
CA ARG A 296 6.51 2.60 -13.37
C ARG A 296 6.98 1.15 -13.16
N THR A 297 6.13 0.16 -13.41
CA THR A 297 6.51 -1.27 -13.35
C THR A 297 6.12 -2.04 -14.61
N GLY A 298 7.02 -2.83 -15.18
CA GLY A 298 6.75 -3.68 -16.34
C GLY A 298 7.94 -4.55 -16.76
N ALA A 299 7.64 -5.66 -17.41
CA ALA A 299 8.61 -6.48 -18.12
C ALA A 299 8.68 -6.06 -19.59
N VAL A 300 9.88 -6.10 -20.17
CA VAL A 300 10.16 -5.84 -21.60
C VAL A 300 10.53 -7.14 -22.31
N ALA A 301 11.27 -8.03 -21.65
CA ALA A 301 11.51 -9.41 -22.06
C ALA A 301 10.86 -10.40 -21.07
N LEU A 302 10.41 -11.55 -21.57
CA LEU A 302 9.92 -12.66 -20.74
C LEU A 302 11.03 -13.65 -20.37
N HIS A 303 12.02 -13.82 -21.24
CA HIS A 303 13.20 -14.65 -21.02
C HIS A 303 14.40 -13.97 -21.67
N HIS A 304 15.55 -14.00 -21.00
CA HIS A 304 16.84 -13.66 -21.59
C HIS A 304 17.95 -14.48 -20.92
N ARG A 305 18.92 -14.96 -21.69
CA ARG A 305 20.13 -15.63 -21.20
C ARG A 305 21.32 -15.04 -21.94
N VAL A 306 22.39 -14.73 -21.20
CA VAL A 306 23.60 -14.15 -21.79
C VAL A 306 24.32 -15.10 -22.74
N SER A 307 24.98 -14.52 -23.74
CA SER A 307 26.07 -15.14 -24.49
C SER A 307 27.43 -14.83 -23.86
N ASP A 308 28.50 -15.47 -24.33
CA ASP A 308 29.88 -15.41 -23.77
C ASP A 308 30.53 -14.01 -23.67
N SER A 309 29.86 -12.94 -24.14
CA SER A 309 30.31 -11.54 -24.08
C SER A 309 29.22 -10.55 -23.59
N GLU A 310 28.11 -11.04 -23.06
CA GLU A 310 27.01 -10.24 -22.52
C GLU A 310 26.87 -10.47 -21.00
N GLN A 311 26.42 -9.45 -20.28
CA GLN A 311 26.06 -9.49 -18.86
C GLN A 311 24.61 -8.99 -18.71
N ILE A 312 23.91 -9.39 -17.66
CA ILE A 312 22.67 -8.72 -17.25
C ILE A 312 22.93 -8.01 -15.92
N ARG A 313 22.70 -6.71 -15.90
CA ARG A 313 22.92 -5.82 -14.75
C ARG A 313 21.59 -5.44 -14.10
N TYR A 314 21.63 -5.17 -12.80
CA TYR A 314 20.47 -4.81 -11.99
C TYR A 314 20.86 -3.61 -11.12
N VAL A 315 20.17 -2.50 -11.31
CA VAL A 315 20.44 -1.22 -10.61
C VAL A 315 19.17 -0.66 -9.97
N ASP A 316 19.34 0.05 -8.86
CA ASP A 316 18.29 0.72 -8.08
C ASP A 316 18.70 2.17 -7.77
N VAL A 317 17.76 3.12 -7.86
CA VAL A 317 18.00 4.52 -7.49
C VAL A 317 18.08 4.63 -5.98
N THR A 318 19.27 4.99 -5.46
CA THR A 318 19.50 5.15 -4.02
C THR A 318 18.57 6.22 -3.43
N SER A 319 17.46 5.74 -2.85
CA SER A 319 16.39 6.51 -2.23
C SER A 319 15.73 7.55 -3.16
N GLU A 320 15.12 7.07 -4.26
CA GLU A 320 14.35 7.87 -5.23
C GLU A 320 13.39 8.89 -4.60
N TYR A 321 12.39 8.45 -3.82
CA TYR A 321 11.39 9.38 -3.26
C TYR A 321 12.00 10.42 -2.30
N PRO A 322 12.94 10.09 -1.40
CA PRO A 322 13.70 11.09 -0.65
C PRO A 322 14.47 12.09 -1.52
N TRP A 323 15.14 11.65 -2.59
CA TRP A 323 15.81 12.56 -3.54
C TRP A 323 14.82 13.51 -4.21
N VAL A 324 13.67 12.98 -4.66
CA VAL A 324 12.59 13.78 -5.26
C VAL A 324 12.01 14.79 -4.26
N ASN A 325 11.76 14.38 -3.01
CA ASN A 325 11.24 15.29 -1.99
C ASN A 325 12.25 16.39 -1.61
N LYS A 326 13.57 16.14 -1.77
CA LYS A 326 14.64 17.14 -1.55
C LYS A 326 14.76 18.13 -2.72
N ASN A 327 14.83 17.61 -3.95
CA ASN A 327 15.24 18.37 -5.14
C ASN A 327 14.09 18.78 -6.06
N GLY A 328 12.90 18.20 -5.86
CA GLY A 328 11.73 18.41 -6.72
C GLY A 328 11.09 19.79 -6.57
N LEU A 329 10.53 20.30 -7.67
CA LEU A 329 9.71 21.51 -7.67
C LEU A 329 8.25 21.15 -7.38
N TYR A 330 7.68 21.75 -6.33
CA TYR A 330 6.31 21.50 -5.87
C TYR A 330 5.38 22.71 -6.06
N PRO A 331 4.08 22.47 -6.29
CA PRO A 331 3.06 23.53 -6.32
C PRO A 331 2.91 24.21 -4.96
N LEU A 332 2.87 25.54 -4.96
CA LEU A 332 2.73 26.38 -3.76
C LEU A 332 1.45 27.23 -3.82
N GLY A 333 0.84 27.43 -2.64
CA GLY A 333 -0.40 28.18 -2.49
C GLY A 333 -1.64 27.46 -3.02
N HIS A 334 -2.69 28.22 -3.31
CA HIS A 334 -3.90 27.72 -3.95
C HIS A 334 -3.81 27.86 -5.48
N PRO A 335 -4.41 26.94 -6.25
CA PRO A 335 -4.41 27.04 -7.71
C PRO A 335 -5.40 28.12 -8.19
N VAL A 336 -5.05 28.77 -9.30
CA VAL A 336 -6.01 29.43 -10.16
C VAL A 336 -6.62 28.36 -11.07
N ILE A 337 -7.93 28.18 -10.99
CA ILE A 337 -8.66 27.23 -11.84
C ILE A 337 -9.07 27.96 -13.13
N LEU A 338 -8.74 27.38 -14.28
CA LEU A 338 -8.96 27.95 -15.60
C LEU A 338 -9.65 26.95 -16.53
N TYR A 339 -10.65 27.46 -17.26
CA TYR A 339 -11.46 26.76 -18.25
C TYR A 339 -11.28 27.42 -19.62
N GLU A 340 -11.56 26.69 -20.70
CA GLU A 340 -11.65 27.21 -22.08
C GLU A 340 -10.47 28.11 -22.53
N LEU A 341 -9.25 27.73 -22.11
CA LEU A 341 -8.01 28.48 -22.35
C LEU A 341 -7.80 28.84 -23.82
N GLU A 342 -7.54 30.12 -24.11
CA GLU A 342 -7.12 30.57 -25.44
C GLU A 342 -5.77 29.97 -25.84
N ASN A 343 -4.79 30.00 -24.93
CA ASN A 343 -3.50 29.34 -25.14
C ASN A 343 -3.57 27.86 -24.71
N GLN A 344 -3.45 26.98 -25.71
CA GLN A 344 -3.49 25.53 -25.57
C GLN A 344 -2.11 24.88 -25.44
N ASP A 345 -1.02 25.66 -25.42
CA ASP A 345 0.31 25.18 -25.06
C ASP A 345 0.37 24.86 -23.56
N PRO A 346 0.61 23.60 -23.16
CA PRO A 346 0.74 23.23 -21.75
C PRO A 346 2.05 23.72 -21.11
N SER A 347 3.08 24.05 -21.90
CA SER A 347 4.43 24.32 -21.39
C SER A 347 4.54 25.62 -20.59
N VAL A 348 3.66 26.60 -20.87
CA VAL A 348 3.56 27.86 -20.11
C VAL A 348 2.84 27.70 -18.78
N TYR A 349 2.31 26.52 -18.45
CA TYR A 349 1.52 26.29 -17.24
C TYR A 349 2.20 25.33 -16.27
N TYR A 350 2.22 25.72 -14.99
CA TYR A 350 2.69 24.89 -13.90
C TYR A 350 1.52 24.44 -13.01
N GLY A 351 1.29 23.14 -12.83
CA GLY A 351 0.17 22.62 -12.04
C GLY A 351 -0.40 21.28 -12.52
N LEU A 352 -1.72 21.10 -12.37
CA LEU A 352 -2.45 19.93 -12.92
C LEU A 352 -3.26 20.33 -14.14
N LEU A 353 -3.16 19.52 -15.21
CA LEU A 353 -3.85 19.76 -16.48
C LEU A 353 -4.69 18.55 -16.85
N LYS A 354 -5.97 18.77 -17.20
CA LYS A 354 -6.85 17.76 -17.79
C LYS A 354 -6.86 17.93 -19.31
N VAL A 355 -6.24 16.99 -20.01
CA VAL A 355 -5.88 17.12 -21.44
C VAL A 355 -6.25 15.90 -22.27
N ASP A 356 -6.46 16.15 -23.55
CA ASP A 356 -6.41 15.17 -24.63
C ASP A 356 -5.01 15.22 -25.26
N VAL A 357 -4.29 14.09 -25.26
CA VAL A 357 -2.92 13.98 -25.77
C VAL A 357 -2.82 12.87 -26.82
N LEU A 358 -2.30 13.20 -27.99
CA LEU A 358 -1.94 12.25 -29.02
C LEU A 358 -0.50 11.74 -28.82
N PRO A 359 -0.28 10.44 -28.60
CA PRO A 359 1.07 9.89 -28.50
C PRO A 359 1.78 9.81 -29.86
N PRO A 360 3.12 9.81 -29.89
CA PRO A 360 3.90 9.51 -31.10
C PRO A 360 3.69 8.05 -31.53
N ALA A 361 4.16 7.71 -32.73
CA ALA A 361 4.42 6.32 -33.12
C ALA A 361 5.80 5.87 -32.61
N GLU A 362 6.01 4.55 -32.54
CA GLU A 362 7.30 3.85 -32.36
C GLU A 362 8.16 4.26 -31.13
N LEU A 363 7.60 4.97 -30.16
CA LEU A 363 8.26 5.25 -28.88
C LEU A 363 8.33 3.97 -28.01
N PHE A 364 9.50 3.33 -27.97
CA PHE A 364 9.69 2.02 -27.34
C PHE A 364 9.38 1.99 -25.83
N HIS A 365 9.63 3.11 -25.14
CA HIS A 365 9.23 3.36 -23.75
C HIS A 365 8.26 4.54 -23.68
N PRO A 366 6.94 4.34 -23.81
CA PRO A 366 5.98 5.44 -23.64
C PRO A 366 6.07 6.03 -22.24
N PHE A 367 5.90 7.35 -22.13
CA PHE A 367 6.10 8.07 -20.88
C PHE A 367 4.80 8.28 -20.09
N LEU A 368 3.70 8.69 -20.73
CA LEU A 368 2.49 9.06 -19.99
C LEU A 368 1.80 7.85 -19.31
N PRO A 369 1.52 7.93 -18.00
CA PRO A 369 0.75 6.91 -17.30
C PRO A 369 -0.74 6.99 -17.67
N TYR A 370 -1.37 5.86 -18.00
CA TYR A 370 -2.79 5.81 -18.39
C TYR A 370 -3.58 4.80 -17.55
N ARG A 371 -4.71 5.24 -16.98
CA ARG A 371 -5.68 4.41 -16.24
C ARG A 371 -7.00 4.33 -17.02
N ARG A 372 -7.33 3.17 -17.58
CA ARG A 372 -8.60 2.93 -18.29
C ARG A 372 -9.50 2.00 -17.50
N LYS A 373 -10.78 2.37 -17.32
CA LYS A 373 -11.79 1.46 -16.76
C LYS A 373 -12.20 0.45 -17.85
N MET A 374 -12.05 -0.84 -17.56
CA MET A 374 -12.37 -1.93 -18.49
C MET A 374 -13.86 -2.31 -18.37
N SER A 375 -14.35 -3.10 -19.34
CA SER A 375 -15.72 -3.66 -19.33
C SER A 375 -16.02 -4.54 -18.11
N SER A 376 -15.00 -5.14 -17.51
CA SER A 376 -15.03 -5.85 -16.22
C SER A 376 -15.24 -4.95 -15.00
N GLY A 377 -15.29 -3.63 -15.17
CA GLY A 377 -15.36 -2.64 -14.10
C GLY A 377 -14.03 -2.33 -13.40
N SER A 378 -13.00 -3.18 -13.57
CA SER A 378 -11.65 -2.97 -13.04
C SER A 378 -10.86 -1.92 -13.84
N TYR A 379 -9.88 -1.28 -13.20
CA TYR A 379 -8.98 -0.33 -13.85
C TYR A 379 -7.71 -1.01 -14.36
N LYS A 380 -7.41 -0.80 -15.63
CA LYS A 380 -6.17 -1.19 -16.32
C LYS A 380 -5.17 -0.04 -16.23
N PHE A 381 -3.95 -0.31 -15.76
CA PHE A 381 -2.87 0.67 -15.66
C PHE A 381 -1.70 0.31 -16.58
N THR A 382 -1.45 1.14 -17.60
CA THR A 382 -0.44 0.91 -18.64
C THR A 382 0.26 2.23 -19.03
N PHE A 383 1.28 2.10 -19.89
CA PHE A 383 1.94 3.21 -20.57
C PHE A 383 1.81 2.97 -22.10
N PRO A 384 0.70 3.37 -22.73
CA PRO A 384 0.38 3.04 -24.13
C PRO A 384 0.66 4.18 -25.11
N LEU A 385 0.53 3.89 -26.40
CA LEU A 385 0.51 4.88 -27.50
C LEU A 385 -0.84 4.94 -28.25
N CYS A 386 -1.82 4.14 -27.81
CA CYS A 386 -3.21 4.23 -28.27
C CYS A 386 -4.19 3.85 -27.15
N ALA A 387 -5.11 4.75 -26.78
CA ALA A 387 -6.15 4.49 -25.78
C ALA A 387 -7.05 3.31 -26.17
N LYS A 388 -7.56 3.31 -27.41
CA LYS A 388 -8.49 2.29 -27.90
C LYS A 388 -7.83 0.91 -28.04
N TRP A 389 -6.54 0.85 -28.39
CA TRP A 389 -5.78 -0.41 -28.50
C TRP A 389 -5.62 -1.12 -27.15
N VAL A 390 -5.53 -0.37 -26.04
CA VAL A 390 -5.56 -0.97 -24.69
C VAL A 390 -6.88 -1.69 -24.43
N GLU A 391 -8.02 -1.17 -24.91
CA GLU A 391 -9.32 -1.85 -24.76
C GLU A 391 -9.38 -3.14 -25.58
N VAL A 392 -9.01 -3.08 -26.86
CA VAL A 392 -9.16 -4.17 -27.83
C VAL A 392 -8.16 -5.31 -27.59
N GLU A 393 -6.91 -4.99 -27.27
CA GLU A 393 -5.87 -6.02 -27.10
C GLU A 393 -5.77 -6.57 -25.67
N SER A 394 -6.10 -5.80 -24.63
CA SER A 394 -5.97 -6.29 -23.24
C SER A 394 -6.90 -7.47 -22.91
N VAL A 395 -7.99 -7.64 -23.67
CA VAL A 395 -8.94 -8.75 -23.50
C VAL A 395 -8.54 -10.00 -24.29
N LYS A 396 -7.55 -9.92 -25.20
CA LYS A 396 -7.06 -11.07 -25.96
C LYS A 396 -6.03 -11.90 -25.16
N PRO A 397 -5.91 -13.21 -25.44
CA PRO A 397 -4.78 -14.03 -25.00
C PRO A 397 -3.43 -13.41 -25.39
N MET A 398 -2.38 -13.64 -24.59
CA MET A 398 -1.10 -12.94 -24.71
C MET A 398 -0.50 -12.96 -26.13
N LEU A 399 -0.44 -14.14 -26.76
CA LEU A 399 0.11 -14.34 -28.11
C LEU A 399 -0.83 -13.96 -29.25
N ALA A 400 -2.09 -13.61 -28.95
CA ALA A 400 -3.08 -13.17 -29.95
C ALA A 400 -3.18 -11.63 -30.04
N ARG A 401 -2.31 -10.90 -29.34
CA ARG A 401 -2.27 -9.44 -29.34
C ARG A 401 -1.35 -8.94 -30.46
N SER A 402 -1.75 -7.85 -31.11
CA SER A 402 -0.91 -7.10 -32.04
C SER A 402 -0.38 -5.81 -31.39
N PHE A 403 0.82 -5.37 -31.76
CA PHE A 403 1.36 -4.05 -31.40
C PHE A 403 1.16 -3.00 -32.51
N THR A 404 0.78 -3.44 -33.71
CA THR A 404 0.46 -2.61 -34.89
C THR A 404 -1.02 -2.22 -34.88
N CYS A 405 -1.30 -0.95 -34.64
CA CYS A 405 -2.62 -0.38 -34.41
C CYS A 405 -3.24 0.22 -35.68
N SER A 406 -4.51 -0.06 -35.93
CA SER A 406 -5.28 0.43 -37.09
C SER A 406 -6.26 1.57 -36.77
N HIS A 407 -6.17 2.16 -35.57
CA HIS A 407 -7.07 3.23 -35.12
C HIS A 407 -6.59 4.63 -35.55
N THR A 408 -7.56 5.53 -35.74
CA THR A 408 -7.35 6.96 -36.01
C THR A 408 -6.73 7.71 -34.83
N ASP A 409 -6.13 8.87 -35.06
CA ASP A 409 -5.55 9.71 -34.00
C ASP A 409 -6.55 10.06 -32.88
N THR A 410 -7.82 10.26 -33.21
CA THR A 410 -8.92 10.49 -32.24
C THR A 410 -9.11 9.31 -31.29
N GLU A 411 -8.96 8.09 -31.77
CA GLU A 411 -9.07 6.84 -30.99
C GLU A 411 -7.74 6.47 -30.29
N ARG A 412 -6.61 6.92 -30.84
CA ARG A 412 -5.28 6.81 -30.22
C ARG A 412 -5.15 7.74 -29.01
N CYS A 413 -5.78 8.91 -29.06
CA CYS A 413 -5.72 9.96 -28.05
C CYS A 413 -5.95 9.46 -26.61
N LEU A 414 -5.03 9.82 -25.71
CA LEU A 414 -5.14 9.59 -24.27
C LEU A 414 -5.82 10.81 -23.62
N ARG A 415 -7.04 10.61 -23.08
CA ARG A 415 -7.69 11.59 -22.21
C ARG A 415 -7.34 11.30 -20.75
N GLY A 416 -6.92 12.31 -20.00
CA GLY A 416 -6.56 12.15 -18.58
C GLY A 416 -6.18 13.45 -17.89
N THR A 417 -5.80 13.33 -16.62
CA THR A 417 -5.25 14.43 -15.81
C THR A 417 -3.81 14.10 -15.46
N TRP A 418 -2.88 15.03 -15.67
CA TRP A 418 -1.44 14.84 -15.39
C TRP A 418 -0.84 16.08 -14.73
N CYS A 419 0.31 15.90 -14.08
CA CYS A 419 1.11 17.03 -13.58
C CYS A 419 1.90 17.64 -14.74
N SER A 420 2.15 18.96 -14.73
CA SER A 420 2.92 19.59 -15.81
C SER A 420 4.33 18.99 -16.04
N PRO A 421 5.08 18.46 -15.04
CA PRO A 421 6.33 17.74 -15.33
C PRO A 421 6.14 16.46 -16.15
N ASP A 422 5.05 15.71 -15.97
CA ASP A 422 4.75 14.53 -16.80
C ASP A 422 4.49 14.96 -18.26
N LEU A 423 3.74 16.05 -18.47
CA LEU A 423 3.38 16.55 -19.80
C LEU A 423 4.58 17.17 -20.53
N ASN A 424 5.41 17.96 -19.84
CA ASN A 424 6.59 18.58 -20.44
C ASN A 424 7.57 17.52 -20.96
N LYS A 425 7.78 16.42 -20.21
CA LYS A 425 8.58 15.28 -20.70
C LYS A 425 7.91 14.54 -21.86
N ALA A 426 6.58 14.34 -21.81
CA ALA A 426 5.86 13.73 -22.92
C ALA A 426 6.02 14.54 -24.23
N ILE A 427 5.95 15.87 -24.16
CA ILE A 427 6.10 16.74 -25.34
C ILE A 427 7.52 16.67 -25.90
N ALA A 428 8.54 16.66 -25.02
CA ALA A 428 9.93 16.43 -25.42
C ALA A 428 10.15 15.04 -26.08
N LEU A 429 9.24 14.08 -25.86
CA LEU A 429 9.21 12.75 -26.48
C LEU A 429 8.25 12.67 -27.68
N GLY A 430 7.78 13.81 -28.20
CA GLY A 430 6.93 13.87 -29.41
C GLY A 430 5.43 13.65 -29.19
N TYR A 431 4.94 13.65 -27.94
CA TYR A 431 3.50 13.69 -27.70
C TYR A 431 2.93 15.07 -28.04
N ARG A 432 1.75 15.11 -28.67
CA ARG A 432 1.05 16.35 -29.03
C ARG A 432 -0.18 16.52 -28.14
N VAL A 433 -0.22 17.58 -27.33
CA VAL A 433 -1.48 17.98 -26.68
C VAL A 433 -2.44 18.50 -27.76
N LEU A 434 -3.66 17.95 -27.79
CA LEU A 434 -4.72 18.32 -28.74
C LEU A 434 -5.69 19.32 -28.13
N ARG A 435 -5.96 19.20 -26.82
CA ARG A 435 -6.84 20.11 -26.08
C ARG A 435 -6.56 20.07 -24.57
N ILE A 436 -6.52 21.23 -23.93
CA ILE A 436 -6.68 21.42 -22.48
C ILE A 436 -8.16 21.70 -22.21
N HIS A 437 -8.77 20.89 -21.34
CA HIS A 437 -10.17 21.05 -20.92
C HIS A 437 -10.30 21.87 -19.64
N GLU A 438 -9.40 21.64 -18.69
CA GLU A 438 -9.34 22.34 -17.40
C GLU A 438 -7.89 22.34 -16.87
N LEU A 439 -7.48 23.44 -16.26
CA LEU A 439 -6.15 23.67 -15.69
C LEU A 439 -6.28 24.19 -14.27
N TRP A 440 -5.52 23.61 -13.33
CA TRP A 440 -5.35 24.10 -11.97
C TRP A 440 -3.90 24.59 -11.84
N HIS A 441 -3.69 25.89 -12.11
CA HIS A 441 -2.36 26.52 -12.21
C HIS A 441 -1.87 27.04 -10.86
N PHE A 442 -0.66 26.65 -10.46
CA PHE A 442 0.03 27.10 -9.25
C PHE A 442 1.20 28.01 -9.60
N ARG A 443 1.54 28.94 -8.68
CA ARG A 443 2.77 29.73 -8.78
C ARG A 443 4.00 28.85 -8.57
N SER A 444 5.09 29.16 -9.28
CA SER A 444 6.36 28.45 -9.08
C SER A 444 7.12 28.99 -7.86
N LYS A 445 7.93 28.13 -7.22
CA LYS A 445 8.81 28.53 -6.10
C LYS A 445 9.78 29.65 -6.48
N GLN A 446 10.17 29.72 -7.75
CA GLN A 446 11.22 30.59 -8.27
C GLN A 446 10.75 32.06 -8.37
N GLU A 447 9.49 32.29 -8.74
CA GLU A 447 8.86 33.62 -8.80
C GLU A 447 8.56 34.20 -7.40
N SER A 448 8.57 33.36 -6.36
CA SER A 448 8.26 33.74 -4.97
C SER A 448 9.48 33.82 -4.03
N ALA A 449 10.69 33.48 -4.51
CA ALA A 449 11.89 33.42 -3.68
C ALA A 449 12.55 34.79 -3.44
N GLY A 450 12.61 35.63 -4.48
CA GLY A 450 13.38 36.88 -4.47
C GLY A 450 14.89 36.67 -4.32
N TYR A 451 15.61 37.76 -4.04
CA TYR A 451 16.98 37.72 -3.54
C TYR A 451 17.00 38.15 -2.06
N PRO A 452 17.99 37.72 -1.26
CA PRO A 452 18.24 38.27 0.07
C PRO A 452 18.38 39.79 0.05
N ALA A 453 17.90 40.48 1.09
CA ALA A 453 17.84 41.93 1.16
C ALA A 453 19.21 42.65 1.16
N TRP A 454 20.32 41.91 1.21
CA TRP A 454 21.69 42.43 1.09
C TRP A 454 22.28 42.28 -0.32
N CYS A 455 21.59 41.67 -1.29
CA CYS A 455 22.09 41.45 -2.66
C CYS A 455 21.87 42.69 -3.56
N GLU A 456 22.45 43.83 -3.15
CA GLU A 456 22.19 45.14 -3.75
C GLU A 456 22.87 45.35 -5.12
N ASN A 457 23.93 44.59 -5.43
CA ASN A 457 24.69 44.70 -6.68
C ASN A 457 24.96 43.32 -7.33
N GLU A 458 25.56 43.32 -8.54
CA GLU A 458 25.86 42.10 -9.29
C GLU A 458 26.94 41.21 -8.66
N THR A 459 27.87 41.79 -7.90
CA THR A 459 28.96 41.06 -7.23
C THR A 459 28.44 40.21 -6.07
N ASP A 460 27.49 40.71 -5.29
CA ASP A 460 26.80 39.93 -4.25
C ASP A 460 25.97 38.77 -4.83
N ARG A 461 25.39 38.96 -6.02
CA ARG A 461 24.66 37.91 -6.74
C ARG A 461 25.58 36.80 -7.25
N ALA A 462 26.81 37.13 -7.67
CA ALA A 462 27.83 36.15 -8.01
C ALA A 462 28.27 35.34 -6.77
N ARG A 463 28.49 36.00 -5.62
CA ARG A 463 28.86 35.32 -4.35
C ARG A 463 27.79 34.32 -3.91
N TYR A 464 26.51 34.70 -3.93
CA TYR A 464 25.39 33.81 -3.56
C TYR A 464 25.33 32.52 -4.40
N VAL A 465 25.65 32.58 -5.69
CA VAL A 465 25.71 31.40 -6.59
C VAL A 465 26.91 30.50 -6.26
N GLN A 466 27.98 31.06 -5.70
CA GLN A 466 29.19 30.35 -5.29
C GLN A 466 29.08 29.74 -3.88
N ASP A 467 28.38 30.41 -2.94
CA ASP A 467 28.06 29.88 -1.60
C ASP A 467 27.11 28.67 -1.69
N TYR A 468 26.22 28.65 -2.68
CA TYR A 468 25.49 27.44 -3.10
C TYR A 468 26.44 26.36 -3.68
N HIS A 469 27.76 26.41 -3.49
CA HIS A 469 28.74 25.34 -3.71
C HIS A 469 29.59 25.02 -2.45
N GLN A 470 28.99 25.11 -1.26
CA GLN A 470 28.95 23.91 -0.39
C GLN A 470 27.60 23.16 -0.49
N LYS A 471 26.73 23.64 -1.39
CA LYS A 471 25.64 23.00 -2.17
C LYS A 471 24.54 22.21 -1.45
N GLU A 472 24.89 21.26 -0.59
CA GLU A 472 23.95 20.30 -0.01
C GLU A 472 23.60 20.59 1.46
N GLY A 473 24.44 21.38 2.17
CA GLY A 473 24.18 21.86 3.54
C GLY A 473 24.13 20.78 4.63
N ILE A 474 24.62 19.56 4.35
CA ILE A 474 24.64 18.43 5.29
C ILE A 474 26.10 18.08 5.58
N GLU A 475 26.55 18.37 6.79
CA GLU A 475 27.85 17.94 7.31
C GLU A 475 27.71 16.52 7.88
N LEU A 476 28.37 15.54 7.26
CA LEU A 476 28.35 14.14 7.70
C LEU A 476 29.50 13.90 8.68
N ASP A 477 29.17 13.73 9.95
CA ASP A 477 30.12 13.34 11.00
C ASP A 477 30.71 11.95 10.72
N PRO A 478 32.02 11.83 10.39
CA PRO A 478 32.63 10.55 10.03
C PRO A 478 32.59 9.51 11.16
N SER A 479 32.53 9.94 12.43
CA SER A 479 32.42 9.03 13.59
C SER A 479 31.06 8.34 13.68
N LYS A 480 30.03 8.90 13.00
CA LYS A 480 28.66 8.37 12.95
C LYS A 480 28.35 7.60 11.66
N ILE A 481 29.29 7.51 10.71
CA ILE A 481 29.14 6.72 9.48
C ILE A 481 29.40 5.24 9.78
N ALA A 482 28.40 4.59 10.39
CA ALA A 482 28.42 3.17 10.72
C ALA A 482 27.25 2.41 10.06
N LYS A 483 27.44 1.11 9.78
CA LYS A 483 26.41 0.24 9.19
C LYS A 483 25.38 -0.16 10.26
N ASN A 484 24.44 0.75 10.57
CA ASN A 484 23.28 0.48 11.42
C ASN A 484 22.04 0.13 10.56
N PRO A 485 21.62 -1.15 10.45
CA PRO A 485 20.49 -1.53 9.60
C PRO A 485 19.15 -1.02 10.15
N GLY A 486 19.01 -0.90 11.48
CA GLY A 486 17.76 -0.55 12.14
C GLY A 486 17.43 0.93 11.99
N GLN A 487 18.42 1.79 12.27
CA GLN A 487 18.31 3.22 12.04
C GLN A 487 18.09 3.52 10.54
N LYS A 488 18.76 2.80 9.63
CA LYS A 488 18.53 2.90 8.18
C LYS A 488 17.11 2.46 7.79
N ALA A 489 16.57 1.40 8.41
CA ALA A 489 15.22 0.92 8.17
C ALA A 489 14.16 1.92 8.66
N VAL A 490 14.28 2.43 9.89
CA VAL A 490 13.37 3.44 10.46
C VAL A 490 13.41 4.73 9.64
N ALA A 491 14.59 5.25 9.30
CA ALA A 491 14.72 6.45 8.47
C ALA A 491 14.11 6.24 7.06
N LYS A 492 14.37 5.11 6.40
CA LYS A 492 13.74 4.77 5.10
C LYS A 492 12.22 4.62 5.24
N LEU A 493 11.70 4.12 6.36
CA LEU A 493 10.27 4.02 6.61
C LEU A 493 9.62 5.40 6.81
N MET A 494 10.19 6.27 7.65
CA MET A 494 9.69 7.61 7.93
C MET A 494 9.60 8.44 6.64
N LEU A 495 10.70 8.51 5.87
CA LEU A 495 10.77 9.31 4.64
C LEU A 495 9.81 8.83 3.55
N ASN A 496 9.57 7.51 3.43
CA ASN A 496 8.60 6.97 2.47
C ASN A 496 7.15 7.10 2.97
N SER A 497 6.92 7.03 4.28
CA SER A 497 5.58 7.23 4.87
C SER A 497 5.14 8.70 4.80
N PHE A 498 6.07 9.64 4.91
CA PHE A 498 5.81 11.09 4.88
C PHE A 498 5.11 11.54 3.59
N TRP A 499 5.65 11.21 2.42
CA TRP A 499 4.98 11.55 1.15
C TRP A 499 3.71 10.71 0.94
N GLY A 500 3.72 9.44 1.38
CA GLY A 500 2.55 8.56 1.31
C GLY A 500 1.34 9.09 2.09
N LYS A 501 1.57 9.73 3.24
CA LYS A 501 0.56 10.41 4.06
C LYS A 501 -0.14 11.53 3.26
N SER A 502 0.61 12.31 2.50
CA SER A 502 0.05 13.36 1.63
C SER A 502 -0.94 12.80 0.59
N GLY A 503 -0.68 11.58 0.09
CA GLY A 503 -1.54 10.88 -0.86
C GLY A 503 -2.68 10.06 -0.25
N GLN A 504 -2.83 10.02 1.08
CA GLN A 504 -3.79 9.16 1.79
C GLN A 504 -5.22 9.29 1.23
N GLN A 505 -5.91 8.15 1.04
CA GLN A 505 -7.35 8.14 0.79
C GLN A 505 -8.09 8.27 2.13
N THR A 506 -8.83 9.36 2.29
CA THR A 506 -9.58 9.70 3.51
C THR A 506 -10.95 9.04 3.54
N ASN A 507 -11.71 9.11 2.45
CA ASN A 507 -13.00 8.44 2.32
C ASN A 507 -12.83 6.94 2.05
N LYS A 508 -12.53 6.19 3.10
CA LYS A 508 -12.63 4.72 3.19
C LYS A 508 -13.94 4.34 3.88
N SER A 509 -14.30 3.07 3.83
CA SER A 509 -15.34 2.54 4.72
C SER A 509 -14.88 2.61 6.18
N GLY A 510 -15.73 3.14 7.06
CA GLY A 510 -15.60 3.07 8.52
C GLY A 510 -16.46 1.94 9.09
N THR A 511 -16.31 1.70 10.38
CA THR A 511 -17.08 0.73 11.16
C THR A 511 -17.43 1.36 12.50
N THR A 512 -18.68 1.25 12.92
CA THR A 512 -19.18 1.80 14.19
C THR A 512 -20.06 0.77 14.89
N GLN A 513 -19.93 0.64 16.20
CA GLN A 513 -20.80 -0.21 17.02
C GLN A 513 -21.82 0.66 17.75
N LEU A 514 -23.07 0.20 17.81
CA LEU A 514 -24.21 0.93 18.34
C LEU A 514 -25.04 -0.02 19.22
N SER A 515 -25.39 0.43 20.42
CA SER A 515 -26.34 -0.25 21.32
C SER A 515 -27.76 0.32 21.23
N GLU A 516 -27.90 1.59 20.80
CA GLU A 516 -29.18 2.28 20.76
C GLU A 516 -29.84 2.21 19.38
N ALA A 517 -31.12 1.85 19.38
CA ALA A 517 -31.93 1.80 18.15
C ALA A 517 -32.10 3.19 17.50
N ARG A 518 -32.00 4.26 18.30
CA ARG A 518 -32.00 5.65 17.82
C ARG A 518 -30.79 5.94 16.95
N ASP A 519 -29.58 5.68 17.46
CA ASP A 519 -28.34 6.05 16.78
C ASP A 519 -28.18 5.27 15.47
N LEU A 520 -28.71 4.04 15.44
CA LEU A 520 -28.89 3.29 14.19
C LEU A 520 -29.79 4.05 13.21
N LEU A 521 -31.00 4.46 13.62
CA LEU A 521 -31.95 5.18 12.76
C LEU A 521 -31.40 6.52 12.26
N ASP A 522 -30.78 7.32 13.15
CA ASP A 522 -30.15 8.59 12.79
C ASP A 522 -29.02 8.36 11.74
N LEU A 523 -28.29 7.23 11.83
CA LEU A 523 -27.29 6.80 10.83
C LEU A 523 -27.89 6.19 9.54
N LEU A 524 -29.16 5.73 9.56
CA LEU A 524 -29.87 5.23 8.38
C LEU A 524 -30.52 6.34 7.55
N ASP A 525 -30.91 7.43 8.21
CA ASP A 525 -31.61 8.56 7.59
C ASP A 525 -30.66 9.68 7.10
N ASP A 526 -29.37 9.69 7.45
CA ASP A 526 -28.36 10.57 6.82
C ASP A 526 -28.17 10.21 5.32
N PRO A 527 -28.60 11.07 4.37
CA PRO A 527 -28.50 10.78 2.94
C PRO A 527 -27.06 10.80 2.40
N LEU A 528 -26.10 11.30 3.19
CA LEU A 528 -24.67 11.34 2.89
C LEU A 528 -23.92 10.12 3.43
N VAL A 529 -24.58 9.20 4.13
CA VAL A 529 -24.01 7.94 4.63
C VAL A 529 -24.47 6.75 3.79
N ASN A 530 -23.54 6.16 3.05
CA ASN A 530 -23.76 4.91 2.34
C ASN A 530 -23.49 3.72 3.29
N VAL A 531 -24.55 3.20 3.93
CA VAL A 531 -24.49 1.98 4.74
C VAL A 531 -24.23 0.77 3.85
N GLN A 532 -23.05 0.16 3.99
CA GLN A 532 -22.59 -0.97 3.17
C GLN A 532 -22.98 -2.33 3.76
N ASP A 533 -23.00 -2.44 5.09
CA ASP A 533 -23.25 -3.69 5.82
C ASP A 533 -23.84 -3.36 7.22
N ILE A 534 -24.65 -4.26 7.76
CA ILE A 534 -25.16 -4.20 9.16
C ILE A 534 -25.06 -5.60 9.74
N ARG A 535 -24.33 -5.72 10.85
CA ARG A 535 -24.05 -6.98 11.53
C ARG A 535 -24.66 -6.92 12.92
N ASN A 536 -25.62 -7.80 13.18
CA ASN A 536 -26.11 -8.00 14.55
C ASN A 536 -25.02 -8.79 15.29
N LEU A 537 -24.40 -8.20 16.30
CA LEU A 537 -23.31 -8.81 17.06
C LEU A 537 -23.83 -9.49 18.34
N SER A 538 -24.76 -8.83 19.03
CA SER A 538 -25.56 -9.39 20.13
C SER A 538 -27.04 -9.00 19.93
N PRO A 539 -27.96 -9.34 20.85
CA PRO A 539 -29.32 -8.80 20.84
C PRO A 539 -29.38 -7.27 21.05
N GLU A 540 -28.37 -6.70 21.71
CA GLU A 540 -28.26 -5.27 22.03
C GLU A 540 -27.35 -4.51 21.05
N ILE A 541 -26.26 -5.13 20.58
CA ILE A 541 -25.19 -4.46 19.82
C ILE A 541 -25.28 -4.79 18.33
N VAL A 542 -25.31 -3.74 17.50
CA VAL A 542 -25.12 -3.82 16.04
C VAL A 542 -23.82 -3.13 15.61
N GLU A 543 -23.15 -3.70 14.62
CA GLU A 543 -22.00 -3.08 13.93
C GLU A 543 -22.41 -2.67 12.51
N VAL A 544 -22.29 -1.38 12.22
CA VAL A 544 -22.62 -0.79 10.93
C VAL A 544 -21.33 -0.46 10.18
N VAL A 545 -21.20 -0.94 8.95
CA VAL A 545 -20.13 -0.52 8.03
C VAL A 545 -20.67 0.57 7.13
N THR A 546 -20.03 1.72 7.15
CA THR A 546 -20.48 2.92 6.45
C THR A 546 -19.38 3.46 5.55
N GLN A 547 -19.75 4.22 4.53
CA GLN A 547 -18.83 5.10 3.81
C GLN A 547 -19.57 6.40 3.50
N ARG A 548 -18.93 7.56 3.72
CA ARG A 548 -19.55 8.85 3.38
C ARG A 548 -19.61 9.00 1.86
N ASP A 549 -20.61 9.71 1.34
CA ASP A 549 -20.81 9.80 -0.11
C ASP A 549 -19.60 10.40 -0.85
N ALA A 550 -19.46 10.08 -2.13
CA ALA A 550 -18.37 10.58 -2.96
C ALA A 550 -18.43 12.09 -3.23
N SER A 551 -19.57 12.75 -2.97
CA SER A 551 -19.74 14.21 -3.03
C SER A 551 -19.33 14.92 -1.73
N ASP A 552 -19.66 14.38 -0.54
CA ASP A 552 -19.27 14.93 0.76
C ASP A 552 -18.17 14.09 1.44
N ARG A 553 -16.98 14.08 0.82
CA ARG A 553 -15.85 13.31 1.32
C ARG A 553 -15.20 13.98 2.53
N VAL A 554 -14.95 13.21 3.59
CA VAL A 554 -14.14 13.64 4.75
C VAL A 554 -12.80 14.22 4.28
N LYS A 555 -12.57 15.51 4.58
CA LYS A 555 -11.34 16.23 4.22
C LYS A 555 -10.27 15.99 5.27
N GLY A 556 -9.13 15.42 4.87
CA GLY A 556 -8.03 15.15 5.78
C GLY A 556 -7.16 16.39 5.99
N MET A 557 -7.11 16.91 7.22
CA MET A 557 -6.30 18.09 7.59
C MET A 557 -4.79 17.93 7.29
N THR A 558 -4.30 16.70 7.20
CA THR A 558 -2.89 16.34 6.95
C THR A 558 -2.67 15.68 5.58
N THR A 559 -3.56 15.90 4.60
CA THR A 559 -3.46 15.33 3.25
C THR A 559 -3.31 16.40 2.17
N ASN A 560 -2.36 16.21 1.24
CA ASN A 560 -2.12 17.09 0.10
C ASN A 560 -1.85 16.26 -1.15
N ILE A 561 -2.90 16.08 -1.95
CA ILE A 561 -2.86 15.25 -3.16
C ILE A 561 -1.93 15.81 -4.25
N PHE A 562 -1.69 17.13 -4.27
CA PHE A 562 -0.77 17.76 -5.23
C PHE A 562 0.67 17.38 -4.94
N ILE A 563 1.09 17.39 -3.67
CA ILE A 563 2.43 16.93 -3.26
C ILE A 563 2.64 15.47 -3.69
N ALA A 564 1.68 14.58 -3.39
CA ALA A 564 1.79 13.16 -3.75
C ALA A 564 1.80 12.91 -5.28
N ALA A 565 1.02 13.67 -6.05
CA ALA A 565 1.03 13.60 -7.50
C ALA A 565 2.36 14.10 -8.11
N PHE A 566 2.91 15.21 -7.61
CA PHE A 566 4.18 15.76 -8.06
C PHE A 566 5.38 14.89 -7.63
N THR A 567 5.43 14.39 -6.39
CA THR A 567 6.46 13.43 -5.94
C THR A 567 6.51 12.20 -6.86
N THR A 568 5.36 11.61 -7.20
CA THR A 568 5.35 10.43 -8.09
C THR A 568 5.61 10.77 -9.56
N ALA A 569 5.27 11.98 -10.03
CA ALA A 569 5.65 12.44 -11.37
C ALA A 569 7.17 12.61 -11.50
N MET A 570 7.82 13.25 -10.53
CA MET A 570 9.26 13.46 -10.55
C MET A 570 10.05 12.15 -10.31
N ALA A 571 9.51 11.20 -9.55
CA ALA A 571 10.03 9.84 -9.49
C ALA A 571 9.95 9.14 -10.87
N ARG A 572 8.78 9.18 -11.54
CA ARG A 572 8.64 8.65 -12.92
C ARG A 572 9.63 9.26 -13.90
N LEU A 573 9.95 10.55 -13.76
CA LEU A 573 11.00 11.20 -14.55
C LEU A 573 12.38 10.60 -14.25
N LYS A 574 12.73 10.44 -12.97
CA LYS A 574 14.05 9.97 -12.55
C LYS A 574 14.39 8.56 -13.06
N LEU A 575 13.48 7.59 -12.90
CA LEU A 575 13.65 6.27 -13.54
C LEU A 575 13.76 6.36 -15.07
N TYR A 576 13.01 7.28 -15.69
CA TYR A 576 12.95 7.38 -17.15
C TYR A 576 14.25 7.87 -17.78
N GLU A 577 15.04 8.71 -17.08
CA GLU A 577 16.41 9.07 -17.50
C GLU A 577 17.24 7.82 -17.83
N SER A 578 17.19 6.80 -16.96
CA SER A 578 17.88 5.53 -17.20
C SER A 578 17.29 4.72 -18.34
N LEU A 579 15.95 4.68 -18.47
CA LEU A 579 15.29 4.00 -19.58
C LEU A 579 15.62 4.64 -20.94
N GLU A 580 15.88 5.94 -20.97
CA GLU A 580 16.36 6.66 -22.17
C GLU A 580 17.80 6.33 -22.55
N THR A 581 18.68 6.11 -21.56
CA THR A 581 20.07 5.68 -21.80
C THR A 581 20.12 4.27 -22.38
N VAL A 582 19.38 3.31 -21.81
CA VAL A 582 19.53 1.89 -22.17
C VAL A 582 18.51 1.36 -23.20
N GLN A 583 17.37 2.02 -23.42
CA GLN A 583 16.41 1.72 -24.50
C GLN A 583 16.03 0.22 -24.62
N GLN A 584 16.44 -0.46 -25.71
CA GLN A 584 16.16 -1.87 -26.00
C GLN A 584 17.11 -2.88 -25.30
N GLN A 585 18.02 -2.41 -24.45
CA GLN A 585 18.78 -3.26 -23.53
C GLN A 585 17.92 -3.66 -22.31
N VAL A 586 16.90 -2.85 -21.97
CA VAL A 586 16.03 -3.07 -20.81
C VAL A 586 15.28 -4.39 -20.91
N LEU A 587 15.39 -5.23 -19.88
CA LEU A 587 14.63 -6.47 -19.72
C LEU A 587 13.42 -6.27 -18.82
N TYR A 588 13.56 -5.47 -17.76
CA TYR A 588 12.53 -5.24 -16.74
C TYR A 588 12.77 -3.92 -16.00
N TYR A 589 11.70 -3.30 -15.47
CA TYR A 589 11.78 -2.13 -14.60
C TYR A 589 10.69 -2.16 -13.52
N ASP A 590 11.01 -1.63 -12.34
CA ASP A 590 10.04 -1.47 -11.26
C ASP A 590 10.39 -0.32 -10.31
N THR A 591 9.59 0.74 -10.40
CA THR A 591 9.59 1.92 -9.54
C THR A 591 10.91 2.69 -9.58
N ASP A 592 11.87 2.27 -8.76
CA ASP A 592 13.20 2.81 -8.55
C ASP A 592 14.29 1.99 -9.30
N SER A 593 13.94 0.81 -9.84
CA SER A 593 14.92 -0.17 -10.35
C SER A 593 14.81 -0.51 -11.85
N VAL A 594 15.96 -0.85 -12.45
CA VAL A 594 16.11 -1.30 -13.86
C VAL A 594 16.97 -2.56 -13.94
N VAL A 595 16.50 -3.57 -14.70
CA VAL A 595 17.29 -4.73 -15.12
C VAL A 595 17.51 -4.62 -16.63
N TYR A 596 18.77 -4.64 -17.07
CA TYR A 596 19.16 -4.48 -18.48
C TYR A 596 20.31 -5.42 -18.85
N ARG A 597 20.33 -5.87 -20.11
CA ARG A 597 21.47 -6.59 -20.69
C ARG A 597 22.52 -5.59 -21.17
N TRP A 598 23.81 -5.91 -21.07
CA TRP A 598 24.91 -5.04 -21.44
C TRP A 598 26.08 -5.87 -22.00
N LYS A 599 26.89 -5.25 -22.85
CA LYS A 599 28.15 -5.78 -23.37
C LYS A 599 29.10 -4.62 -23.64
N LEU A 600 30.39 -4.92 -23.82
CA LEU A 600 31.39 -3.89 -24.11
C LEU A 600 31.00 -3.05 -25.34
N GLY A 601 30.83 -1.75 -25.13
CA GLY A 601 30.43 -0.78 -26.17
C GLY A 601 28.93 -0.45 -26.24
N ASP A 602 28.06 -1.14 -25.49
CA ASP A 602 26.66 -0.71 -25.33
C ASP A 602 26.54 0.41 -24.27
N PRO A 603 25.57 1.35 -24.39
CA PRO A 603 25.32 2.40 -23.41
C PRO A 603 25.05 1.85 -22.01
N GLU A 604 25.65 2.49 -20.99
CA GLU A 604 25.62 2.06 -19.60
C GLU A 604 24.87 3.07 -18.72
N ILE A 605 24.12 2.59 -17.72
CA ILE A 605 23.57 3.45 -16.67
C ILE A 605 24.72 3.81 -15.73
N PRO A 606 25.09 5.10 -15.56
CA PRO A 606 26.19 5.48 -14.68
C PRO A 606 25.84 5.16 -13.22
N LEU A 607 26.78 4.55 -12.51
CA LEU A 607 26.67 4.25 -11.08
C LEU A 607 27.24 5.40 -10.24
N GLY A 608 26.75 5.54 -9.00
CA GLY A 608 27.25 6.50 -8.03
C GLY A 608 26.72 6.24 -6.62
N ASP A 609 27.44 6.76 -5.61
CA ASP A 609 27.19 6.49 -4.19
C ASP A 609 26.23 7.50 -3.53
N HIS A 610 25.79 8.53 -4.25
CA HIS A 610 25.02 9.64 -3.68
C HIS A 610 23.49 9.46 -3.78
N LEU A 611 22.77 10.28 -3.01
CA LEU A 611 21.32 10.31 -2.99
C LEU A 611 20.76 10.58 -4.40
N GLY A 612 19.92 9.68 -4.91
CA GLY A 612 19.33 9.77 -6.25
C GLY A 612 20.20 9.27 -7.41
N GLU A 613 21.40 8.76 -7.14
CA GLU A 613 22.23 8.05 -8.11
C GLU A 613 21.84 6.56 -8.18
N MET A 614 22.30 5.86 -9.22
CA MET A 614 22.04 4.44 -9.41
C MET A 614 23.13 3.60 -8.73
N THR A 615 22.71 2.63 -7.93
CA THR A 615 23.59 1.67 -7.25
C THR A 615 23.37 0.25 -7.77
N ASN A 616 24.42 -0.58 -7.77
CA ASN A 616 24.33 -2.00 -8.14
C ASN A 616 23.55 -2.80 -7.06
N GLU A 617 22.60 -3.63 -7.48
CA GLU A 617 21.82 -4.53 -6.61
C GLU A 617 22.43 -5.96 -6.50
N LEU A 618 23.61 -6.17 -7.08
CA LEU A 618 24.35 -7.43 -7.07
C LEU A 618 25.68 -7.28 -6.31
N ASP A 619 26.22 -8.39 -5.81
CA ASP A 619 27.53 -8.41 -5.14
C ASP A 619 28.67 -8.04 -6.12
N ASP A 620 29.80 -7.56 -5.59
CA ASP A 620 30.93 -7.08 -6.40
C ASP A 620 31.48 -8.18 -7.34
N GLY A 621 31.45 -7.88 -8.65
CA GLY A 621 31.86 -8.80 -9.70
C GLY A 621 30.79 -9.82 -10.14
N ASP A 622 29.63 -9.87 -9.48
CA ASP A 622 28.51 -10.71 -9.92
C ASP A 622 27.65 -10.02 -11.00
N TYR A 623 27.01 -10.82 -11.84
CA TYR A 623 26.09 -10.38 -12.88
C TYR A 623 25.02 -11.44 -13.14
N ILE A 624 23.84 -11.05 -13.59
CA ILE A 624 22.79 -12.00 -13.96
C ILE A 624 23.18 -12.71 -15.26
N GLN A 625 23.13 -14.04 -15.27
CA GLN A 625 23.36 -14.88 -16.45
C GLN A 625 22.05 -15.29 -17.14
N GLU A 626 20.98 -15.46 -16.37
CA GLU A 626 19.66 -15.82 -16.91
C GLU A 626 18.55 -15.10 -16.14
N PHE A 627 17.70 -14.39 -16.88
CA PHE A 627 16.56 -13.64 -16.37
C PHE A 627 15.25 -14.21 -16.95
N ILE A 628 14.24 -14.34 -16.10
CA ILE A 628 12.88 -14.72 -16.50
C ILE A 628 11.86 -13.78 -15.85
N SER A 629 10.85 -13.35 -16.60
CA SER A 629 9.71 -12.62 -16.08
C SER A 629 8.40 -13.20 -16.56
N ALA A 630 7.41 -13.18 -15.67
CA ALA A 630 6.01 -13.47 -15.95
C ALA A 630 5.13 -12.19 -15.89
N GLY A 631 5.74 -11.02 -16.09
CA GLY A 631 5.09 -9.71 -16.04
C GLY A 631 5.40 -8.89 -14.79
N ALA A 632 4.58 -7.87 -14.54
CA ALA A 632 4.86 -6.85 -13.52
C ALA A 632 4.86 -7.44 -12.10
N LYS A 633 5.98 -7.30 -11.38
CA LYS A 633 6.27 -7.86 -10.05
C LYS A 633 6.26 -9.40 -9.97
N ASN A 634 6.45 -10.07 -11.13
CA ASN A 634 6.64 -11.52 -11.25
C ASN A 634 7.92 -11.79 -12.07
N TYR A 635 9.04 -12.08 -11.43
CA TYR A 635 10.31 -12.38 -12.10
C TYR A 635 11.26 -13.23 -11.25
N GLY A 636 12.31 -13.75 -11.88
CA GLY A 636 13.39 -14.48 -11.22
C GLY A 636 14.68 -14.38 -12.04
N TYR A 637 15.81 -14.62 -11.39
CA TYR A 637 17.11 -14.58 -12.05
C TYR A 637 18.10 -15.55 -11.42
N ARG A 638 19.11 -15.94 -12.21
CA ARG A 638 20.32 -16.64 -11.76
C ARG A 638 21.54 -15.78 -12.06
N THR A 639 22.42 -15.63 -11.08
CA THR A 639 23.67 -14.86 -11.21
C THR A 639 24.88 -15.74 -11.54
N HIS A 640 26.01 -15.11 -11.86
CA HIS A 640 27.27 -15.75 -12.19
C HIS A 640 27.88 -16.48 -11.00
N LEU A 641 27.80 -15.88 -9.80
CA LEU A 641 28.19 -16.51 -8.54
C LEU A 641 27.18 -17.57 -8.06
N GLY A 642 26.14 -17.85 -8.85
CA GLY A 642 25.21 -18.97 -8.64
C GLY A 642 23.98 -18.65 -7.77
N HIS A 643 23.83 -17.42 -7.27
CA HIS A 643 22.65 -17.00 -6.53
C HIS A 643 21.39 -17.06 -7.42
N VAL A 644 20.28 -17.58 -6.87
CA VAL A 644 18.99 -17.70 -7.58
C VAL A 644 17.90 -16.96 -6.81
N SER A 645 17.37 -15.91 -7.44
CA SER A 645 16.29 -15.07 -6.90
C SER A 645 14.96 -15.37 -7.59
N THR A 646 13.86 -15.22 -6.87
CA THR A 646 12.48 -15.34 -7.39
C THR A 646 11.55 -14.45 -6.58
N LYS A 647 10.84 -13.55 -7.26
CA LYS A 647 9.91 -12.56 -6.70
C LYS A 647 8.57 -12.71 -7.44
N VAL A 648 7.51 -13.20 -6.77
CA VAL A 648 6.16 -13.36 -7.36
C VAL A 648 5.12 -12.69 -6.47
N LYS A 649 4.34 -11.77 -7.03
CA LYS A 649 3.37 -10.97 -6.28
C LYS A 649 2.15 -11.80 -5.85
N GLY A 650 1.84 -11.77 -4.55
CA GLY A 650 0.63 -12.38 -3.97
C GLY A 650 0.78 -13.83 -3.49
N PHE A 651 1.98 -14.39 -3.63
CA PHE A 651 2.36 -15.73 -3.16
C PHE A 651 3.48 -15.62 -2.12
N SER A 652 3.39 -16.37 -1.04
CA SER A 652 4.44 -16.42 -0.01
C SER A 652 5.51 -17.41 -0.44
N LEU A 653 6.74 -16.94 -0.68
CA LEU A 653 7.88 -17.77 -1.09
C LEU A 653 8.72 -18.21 0.12
N ASN A 654 8.05 -18.79 1.12
CA ASN A 654 8.65 -19.57 2.20
C ASN A 654 9.09 -20.97 1.70
N VAL A 655 9.65 -21.82 2.56
CA VAL A 655 10.17 -23.15 2.15
C VAL A 655 9.13 -23.99 1.38
N ARG A 656 7.88 -24.05 1.88
CA ARG A 656 6.74 -24.72 1.19
C ARG A 656 6.33 -24.01 -0.10
N GLY A 657 6.37 -22.68 -0.11
CA GLY A 657 6.08 -21.85 -1.28
C GLY A 657 7.08 -22.09 -2.41
N LYS A 658 8.39 -22.00 -2.12
CA LYS A 658 9.49 -22.24 -3.06
C LYS A 658 9.49 -23.66 -3.64
N LYS A 659 9.10 -24.68 -2.87
CA LYS A 659 8.92 -26.05 -3.38
C LYS A 659 7.83 -26.15 -4.46
N GLN A 660 6.81 -25.30 -4.42
CA GLN A 660 5.72 -25.27 -5.41
C GLN A 660 5.90 -24.21 -6.51
N LEU A 661 6.62 -23.12 -6.23
CA LEU A 661 6.83 -21.99 -7.15
C LEU A 661 8.21 -21.38 -6.93
N ASN A 662 9.12 -21.64 -7.86
CA ASN A 662 10.51 -21.20 -7.86
C ASN A 662 10.94 -20.78 -9.28
N PHE A 663 12.18 -20.34 -9.44
CA PHE A 663 12.78 -19.98 -10.74
C PHE A 663 12.52 -21.01 -11.85
N GLN A 664 12.62 -22.31 -11.58
CA GLN A 664 12.46 -23.34 -12.62
C GLN A 664 10.99 -23.52 -13.01
N VAL A 665 10.06 -23.54 -12.04
CA VAL A 665 8.61 -23.55 -12.33
C VAL A 665 8.21 -22.28 -13.10
N LEU A 666 8.68 -21.11 -12.65
CA LEU A 666 8.46 -19.83 -13.31
C LEU A 666 8.98 -19.83 -14.77
N LYS A 667 10.17 -20.37 -15.00
CA LYS A 667 10.77 -20.54 -16.33
C LYS A 667 9.98 -21.50 -17.21
N ASN A 668 9.60 -22.68 -16.69
CA ASN A 668 8.80 -23.67 -17.41
C ASN A 668 7.48 -23.05 -17.87
N ASN A 669 6.67 -22.50 -16.95
CA ASN A 669 5.40 -21.85 -17.29
C ASN A 669 5.53 -20.78 -18.39
N VAL A 670 6.58 -19.94 -18.33
CA VAL A 670 6.80 -18.87 -19.31
C VAL A 670 7.18 -19.43 -20.69
N LEU A 671 8.03 -20.45 -20.75
CA LEU A 671 8.43 -21.09 -22.01
C LEU A 671 7.29 -21.93 -22.61
N GLU A 672 6.50 -22.60 -21.78
CA GLU A 672 5.31 -23.37 -22.17
C GLU A 672 4.21 -22.45 -22.74
N GLU A 673 3.85 -21.34 -22.09
CA GLU A 673 2.88 -20.37 -22.66
C GLU A 673 3.40 -19.71 -23.96
N LEU A 674 4.73 -19.59 -24.14
CA LEU A 674 5.34 -19.08 -25.38
C LEU A 674 5.31 -20.09 -26.54
N ILE A 675 5.32 -21.41 -26.25
CA ILE A 675 5.38 -22.48 -27.27
C ILE A 675 3.98 -23.01 -27.58
N GLU A 676 3.24 -23.46 -26.57
CA GLU A 676 2.03 -24.28 -26.74
C GLU A 676 0.77 -23.44 -27.01
N ARG A 677 0.85 -22.12 -26.85
CA ARG A 677 -0.26 -21.15 -27.00
C ARG A 677 -1.45 -21.36 -26.03
N GLY A 678 -1.30 -22.24 -25.04
CA GLY A 678 -2.20 -22.39 -23.90
C GLY A 678 -1.90 -21.41 -22.76
N HIS A 679 -2.68 -21.50 -21.68
CA HIS A 679 -2.37 -20.84 -20.39
C HIS A 679 -1.92 -21.89 -19.38
N VAL A 680 -0.76 -21.68 -18.76
CA VAL A 680 -0.22 -22.61 -17.75
C VAL A 680 -0.70 -22.19 -16.37
N VAL A 681 -1.29 -23.12 -15.64
CA VAL A 681 -1.93 -22.87 -14.34
C VAL A 681 -1.33 -23.76 -13.25
N THR A 682 -0.36 -23.24 -12.51
CA THR A 682 0.23 -23.95 -11.36
C THR A 682 -0.66 -23.75 -10.14
N GLN A 683 -1.12 -24.85 -9.52
CA GLN A 683 -1.92 -24.78 -8.29
C GLN A 683 -1.01 -24.77 -7.06
N ILE A 684 -1.03 -23.66 -6.31
CA ILE A 684 -0.20 -23.45 -5.11
C ILE A 684 -1.06 -23.68 -3.87
N HIS A 685 -0.75 -24.71 -3.10
CA HIS A 685 -1.54 -25.21 -1.98
C HIS A 685 -1.00 -24.64 -0.66
N ASN A 686 -1.77 -23.72 -0.07
CA ASN A 686 -1.54 -23.17 1.26
C ASN A 686 -2.59 -23.73 2.24
N PRO A 687 -2.26 -24.72 3.09
CA PRO A 687 -3.22 -25.31 4.02
C PRO A 687 -3.47 -24.43 5.26
N VAL A 688 -2.74 -23.32 5.42
CA VAL A 688 -2.87 -22.38 6.54
C VAL A 688 -3.32 -21.01 6.04
N HIS A 689 -4.63 -20.82 5.84
CA HIS A 689 -5.21 -19.53 5.45
C HIS A 689 -6.15 -18.98 6.53
N PHE A 690 -5.76 -17.86 7.15
CA PHE A 690 -6.56 -17.21 8.19
C PHE A 690 -7.77 -16.45 7.63
N VAL A 691 -8.94 -17.07 7.71
CA VAL A 691 -10.25 -16.46 7.46
C VAL A 691 -10.76 -15.81 8.75
N ARG A 692 -11.39 -14.64 8.66
CA ARG A 692 -12.01 -13.92 9.79
C ARG A 692 -13.50 -13.78 9.55
N ASP A 693 -14.29 -14.18 10.54
CA ASP A 693 -15.72 -13.91 10.62
C ASP A 693 -15.93 -12.54 11.31
N PRO A 694 -16.45 -11.52 10.61
CA PRO A 694 -16.64 -10.19 11.17
C PRO A 694 -17.89 -10.06 12.05
N VAL A 695 -18.80 -11.05 12.02
CA VAL A 695 -20.03 -11.09 12.83
C VAL A 695 -19.76 -11.87 14.12
N ALA A 696 -19.34 -13.13 14.00
CA ALA A 696 -19.08 -14.01 15.14
C ALA A 696 -17.74 -13.72 15.86
N LYS A 697 -17.02 -12.66 15.44
CA LYS A 697 -15.69 -12.22 15.90
C LYS A 697 -14.70 -13.38 16.08
N ARG A 698 -14.51 -14.17 15.02
CA ARG A 698 -13.66 -15.37 15.04
C ARG A 698 -12.62 -15.36 13.94
N ILE A 699 -11.53 -16.07 14.18
CA ILE A 699 -10.49 -16.34 13.20
C ILE A 699 -10.31 -17.86 13.11
N ARG A 700 -10.24 -18.37 11.87
CA ARG A 700 -10.10 -19.80 11.59
C ARG A 700 -9.10 -20.05 10.48
N THR A 701 -8.43 -21.19 10.54
CA THR A 701 -7.51 -21.68 9.51
C THR A 701 -8.24 -22.58 8.53
N GLU A 702 -8.24 -22.21 7.26
CA GLU A 702 -8.76 -23.00 6.14
C GLU A 702 -7.66 -23.39 5.15
N GLN A 703 -7.90 -24.43 4.35
CA GLN A 703 -7.06 -24.75 3.21
C GLN A 703 -7.41 -23.87 2.00
N GLN A 704 -6.41 -23.24 1.39
CA GLN A 704 -6.55 -22.39 0.21
C GLN A 704 -5.61 -22.81 -0.92
N THR A 705 -6.18 -23.21 -2.04
CA THR A 705 -5.44 -23.38 -3.30
C THR A 705 -5.50 -22.07 -4.11
N LYS A 706 -4.33 -21.52 -4.47
CA LYS A 706 -4.20 -20.36 -5.35
C LYS A 706 -3.69 -20.79 -6.72
N SER A 707 -4.43 -20.48 -7.78
CA SER A 707 -3.95 -20.64 -9.16
C SER A 707 -2.94 -19.54 -9.51
N TYR A 708 -1.66 -19.90 -9.66
CA TYR A 708 -0.65 -19.07 -10.31
C TYR A 708 -0.79 -19.15 -11.84
N ARG A 709 -0.60 -18.03 -12.54
CA ARG A 709 -0.68 -17.88 -14.00
C ARG A 709 0.25 -16.76 -14.47
N LEU A 710 0.58 -16.75 -15.76
CA LEU A 710 1.29 -15.64 -16.41
C LEU A 710 0.45 -14.34 -16.37
N VAL A 711 1.06 -13.21 -16.02
CA VAL A 711 0.39 -11.88 -15.98
C VAL A 711 1.19 -10.85 -16.79
N PHE A 712 1.50 -11.21 -18.03
CA PHE A 712 2.06 -10.28 -19.00
C PHE A 712 0.95 -9.50 -19.70
N ASP A 713 0.60 -8.34 -19.13
CA ASP A 713 -0.61 -7.60 -19.51
C ASP A 713 -0.40 -6.08 -19.74
N LYS A 714 0.84 -5.58 -19.65
CA LYS A 714 1.16 -4.15 -19.83
C LYS A 714 1.79 -3.77 -21.17
N ARG A 715 2.28 -4.76 -21.91
CA ARG A 715 2.88 -4.68 -23.24
C ARG A 715 2.35 -5.83 -24.09
N VAL A 716 2.66 -5.81 -25.38
CA VAL A 716 2.32 -6.85 -26.36
C VAL A 716 3.61 -7.51 -26.84
N LEU A 717 3.60 -8.83 -27.03
CA LEU A 717 4.76 -9.55 -27.55
C LEU A 717 4.90 -9.37 -29.07
N GLY A 718 6.12 -9.38 -29.57
CA GLY A 718 6.44 -9.33 -30.99
C GLY A 718 7.93 -9.56 -31.21
N GLU A 719 8.29 -10.35 -32.22
CA GLU A 719 9.70 -10.53 -32.66
C GLU A 719 10.68 -10.91 -31.54
N GLY A 720 10.24 -11.76 -30.59
CA GLY A 720 11.03 -12.17 -29.42
C GLY A 720 11.19 -11.11 -28.33
N LYS A 721 10.62 -9.91 -28.52
CA LYS A 721 10.62 -8.78 -27.58
C LYS A 721 9.18 -8.44 -27.16
N SER A 722 9.00 -7.29 -26.52
CA SER A 722 7.68 -6.69 -26.34
C SER A 722 7.64 -5.19 -26.61
N PHE A 723 6.48 -4.72 -27.05
CA PHE A 723 6.19 -3.37 -27.49
C PHE A 723 4.97 -2.81 -26.71
N PRO A 724 4.84 -1.48 -26.56
CA PRO A 724 3.63 -0.90 -25.98
C PRO A 724 2.39 -1.12 -26.83
N TYR A 725 1.22 -0.94 -26.22
CA TYR A 725 -0.06 -0.97 -26.94
C TYR A 725 -0.13 0.19 -27.95
N GLY A 726 -0.14 -0.14 -29.25
CA GLY A 726 -0.18 0.82 -30.35
C GLY A 726 1.19 1.37 -30.75
N TYR A 727 2.24 0.54 -30.63
CA TYR A 727 3.62 0.89 -31.00
C TYR A 727 3.74 1.32 -32.46
N GLN A 728 3.24 0.51 -33.39
CA GLN A 728 3.19 0.85 -34.81
C GLN A 728 1.79 1.28 -35.22
N ILE A 729 1.70 2.05 -36.30
CA ILE A 729 0.46 2.43 -36.95
C ILE A 729 0.39 1.66 -38.28
N CYS A 730 -0.77 1.10 -38.60
CA CYS A 730 -1.01 0.52 -39.93
C CYS A 730 -1.19 1.67 -40.93
N THR A 731 -0.24 1.81 -41.85
CA THR A 731 -0.27 2.76 -42.98
C THR A 731 -1.09 2.23 -44.15
#